data_AF-A0A6S6YZ30-F1
#
_entry.id   AF-A0A6S6YZ30-F1
#
_cell.length_a   1.000
_cell.length_b   1.000
_cell.length_c   1.000
_cell.angle_alpha   90.00
_cell.angle_beta   90.00
_cell.angle_gamma   90.00
#
_symmetry.space_group_name_H-M   'P 1'
#
loop_
_entity.id
_entity.type
_entity.pdbx_description
1 polymer ?
#
loop_
_entity_poly.entity_id
_entity_poly.type
_entity_poly.pdbx_seq_one_letter_code
_entity_poly.pdbx_strand_id
1 'polypeptide(L)'
;MALPRRIYLALFCVFISLAFGQAIAAPPTLAQCHGVKDLAFVAHLDDDLLFMNPDIASNIEAGGCVRVIYLTASDAGEGEGYMLGRERGIRAAYAYMAHQPDLWKEDAGTAGGRHIARFTLQGNPRVQLWHMRLKDPWLGKGWGSLTPLSRTESEPGQSVDTLGPYPQVYTREQLIDTLADLIRQYGPTTVRHLDDTIIVPYTQLCWRCAGHGHPDHIASARLAREAMLRVPGNYAETGYIDYPSQERATNLADTEIANKSLIFQHYAWNDYHYCAGPTGCKEPAGPAAAWVQRAYYVSRQDIAPQLYPDGRGGLVVFAAGETNAAVNRWDSSDRRWQSLGGRTSGPLVSFTHADGTAGLMARDPLGGVWANKQRHDGTWQGWQALGGLRVTQIPAVAPRGEAAAVALGYDGLLHWIAPSGIDGSWSTWQDLPPLDGATGAPAVARGADGRYVVFAATGAGELFYTRQLPAHKGQRPEWQHWRRVPAPEAAGGLAAIRNHENRVELYFRQRGTNHLIKLVEAGDTTDLDMDWSAAADMGVPYIGRPAISANAQGNVILALLERAGGPLWLVEHDKPVKLDAQAASPPALNIIDGTLYVVARTTGGPQQYQVLSRHDGNWSGRLTLDGVPASGGGPFAAVAARPADLPNLGANNTHNAVVVRPSPTEPGTLTQERMPTQISRPATPTSVQ
;
A
#
# COMPACT_ATOMS: atom_id res chain seq x y z
N MET A 1 -33.62 -60.15 -67.50
CA MET A 1 -33.40 -60.12 -66.04
C MET A 1 -31.97 -60.55 -65.80
N ALA A 2 -31.13 -59.59 -65.40
CA ALA A 2 -29.69 -59.75 -65.36
C ALA A 2 -29.20 -60.17 -63.96
N LEU A 3 -28.31 -61.15 -63.94
CA LEU A 3 -27.24 -61.26 -62.96
C LEU A 3 -25.93 -61.15 -63.76
N PRO A 4 -24.87 -60.49 -63.24
CA PRO A 4 -23.88 -61.23 -62.47
C PRO A 4 -23.07 -60.46 -61.40
N ARG A 5 -22.56 -61.23 -60.43
CA ARG A 5 -21.25 -61.22 -59.69
C ARG A 5 -20.41 -59.94 -59.44
N ARG A 6 -19.99 -59.88 -58.15
CA ARG A 6 -18.69 -59.47 -57.52
C ARG A 6 -18.43 -57.98 -57.19
N ILE A 7 -17.98 -57.70 -55.96
CA ILE A 7 -16.60 -57.27 -55.59
C ILE A 7 -16.47 -57.00 -54.07
N TYR A 8 -15.30 -57.34 -53.52
CA TYR A 8 -14.78 -57.17 -52.16
C TYR A 8 -14.70 -55.70 -51.71
N LEU A 9 -14.83 -55.41 -50.41
CA LEU A 9 -14.04 -54.35 -49.77
C LEU A 9 -13.82 -54.60 -48.27
N ALA A 10 -12.63 -54.18 -47.82
CA ALA A 10 -11.87 -54.67 -46.69
C ALA A 10 -12.18 -53.97 -45.35
N LEU A 11 -11.79 -54.65 -44.27
CA LEU A 11 -11.63 -54.13 -42.92
C LEU A 11 -10.77 -52.85 -42.90
N PHE A 12 -11.22 -51.85 -42.14
CA PHE A 12 -10.35 -50.85 -41.54
C PHE A 12 -10.74 -50.68 -40.08
N CYS A 13 -9.94 -51.29 -39.19
CA CYS A 13 -9.99 -51.02 -37.76
C CYS A 13 -9.32 -49.66 -37.51
N VAL A 14 -10.09 -48.68 -37.06
CA VAL A 14 -9.54 -47.42 -36.52
C VAL A 14 -9.42 -47.57 -35.01
N PHE A 15 -8.19 -47.72 -34.53
CA PHE A 15 -7.83 -47.50 -33.13
C PHE A 15 -7.92 -45.99 -32.86
N ILE A 16 -8.91 -45.56 -32.06
CA ILE A 16 -8.95 -44.20 -31.50
C ILE A 16 -8.12 -44.20 -30.23
N SER A 17 -6.90 -43.66 -30.33
CA SER A 17 -6.07 -43.31 -29.19
C SER A 17 -6.72 -42.14 -28.45
N LEU A 18 -7.27 -42.40 -27.25
CA LEU A 18 -7.66 -41.37 -26.29
C LEU A 18 -6.39 -40.70 -25.74
N ALA A 19 -5.93 -39.66 -26.41
CA ALA A 19 -4.98 -38.72 -25.81
C ALA A 19 -5.72 -37.89 -24.76
N PHE A 20 -5.64 -38.31 -23.50
CA PHE A 20 -5.95 -37.45 -22.35
C PHE A 20 -4.88 -36.36 -22.28
N GLY A 21 -5.08 -35.28 -23.04
CA GLY A 21 -4.39 -34.03 -22.76
C GLY A 21 -4.82 -33.58 -21.37
N GLN A 22 -3.91 -33.58 -20.40
CA GLN A 22 -4.14 -32.90 -19.14
C GLN A 22 -4.34 -31.41 -19.45
N ALA A 23 -5.59 -30.97 -19.51
CA ALA A 23 -5.90 -29.56 -19.57
C ALA A 23 -5.32 -28.91 -18.31
N ILE A 24 -4.29 -28.07 -18.50
CA ILE A 24 -3.75 -27.23 -17.44
C ILE A 24 -4.91 -26.34 -16.98
N ALA A 25 -5.44 -26.59 -15.79
CA ALA A 25 -6.54 -25.80 -15.25
C ALA A 25 -6.10 -24.34 -15.17
N ALA A 26 -6.80 -23.45 -15.86
CA ALA A 26 -6.54 -22.02 -15.82
C ALA A 26 -6.60 -21.51 -14.37
N PRO A 27 -5.78 -20.52 -13.99
CA PRO A 27 -5.87 -19.89 -12.68
C PRO A 27 -7.29 -19.32 -12.46
N PRO A 28 -7.78 -19.27 -11.21
CA PRO A 28 -9.11 -18.76 -10.94
C PRO A 28 -9.22 -17.29 -11.37
N THR A 29 -10.37 -16.95 -11.95
CA THR A 29 -10.72 -15.58 -12.32
C THR A 29 -10.93 -14.72 -11.08
N LEU A 30 -10.78 -13.40 -11.22
CA LEU A 30 -10.97 -12.48 -10.10
C LEU A 30 -12.39 -12.59 -9.49
N ALA A 31 -13.41 -12.81 -10.33
CA ALA A 31 -14.79 -13.01 -9.89
C ALA A 31 -14.95 -14.28 -9.03
N GLN A 32 -14.34 -15.41 -9.43
CA GLN A 32 -14.30 -16.64 -8.62
C GLN A 32 -13.59 -16.45 -7.27
N CYS A 33 -12.70 -15.45 -7.21
CA CYS A 33 -11.95 -15.08 -6.03
C CYS A 33 -12.54 -13.89 -5.26
N HIS A 34 -13.80 -13.52 -5.54
CA HIS A 34 -14.49 -12.41 -4.88
C HIS A 34 -13.66 -11.10 -4.84
N GLY A 35 -12.94 -10.81 -5.93
CA GLY A 35 -12.13 -9.58 -6.02
C GLY A 35 -10.76 -9.66 -5.35
N VAL A 36 -10.35 -10.82 -4.80
CA VAL A 36 -9.10 -10.94 -4.02
C VAL A 36 -8.27 -12.13 -4.49
N LYS A 37 -7.09 -11.86 -5.05
CA LYS A 37 -6.09 -12.87 -5.41
C LYS A 37 -4.80 -12.57 -4.66
N ASP A 38 -4.64 -13.20 -3.51
CA ASP A 38 -3.54 -12.97 -2.58
C ASP A 38 -2.41 -13.99 -2.81
N LEU A 39 -1.21 -13.50 -3.12
CA LEU A 39 -0.04 -14.32 -3.35
C LEU A 39 1.02 -14.01 -2.30
N ALA A 40 1.42 -14.99 -1.50
CA ALA A 40 2.45 -14.83 -0.49
C ALA A 40 3.69 -15.66 -0.82
N PHE A 41 4.87 -15.08 -0.61
CA PHE A 41 6.16 -15.77 -0.65
C PHE A 41 6.77 -15.78 0.75
N VAL A 42 7.14 -16.97 1.22
CA VAL A 42 7.80 -17.15 2.52
C VAL A 42 8.94 -18.17 2.41
N ALA A 43 9.89 -18.08 3.34
CA ALA A 43 10.99 -19.04 3.39
C ALA A 43 10.49 -20.38 3.92
N HIS A 44 9.90 -20.40 5.12
CA HIS A 44 9.57 -21.60 5.88
C HIS A 44 8.08 -21.83 6.08
N LEU A 45 7.72 -23.07 6.45
CA LEU A 45 6.35 -23.57 6.56
C LEU A 45 5.52 -23.01 7.73
N ASP A 46 6.07 -22.12 8.55
CA ASP A 46 5.40 -21.43 9.65
C ASP A 46 5.41 -19.90 9.55
N ASP A 47 6.19 -19.34 8.63
CA ASP A 47 6.44 -17.89 8.53
C ASP A 47 5.16 -17.08 8.26
N ASP A 48 4.28 -17.57 7.37
CA ASP A 48 3.04 -16.87 7.05
C ASP A 48 2.03 -16.92 8.22
N LEU A 49 2.05 -18.01 9.00
CA LEU A 49 1.26 -18.15 10.23
C LEU A 49 1.74 -17.16 11.29
N LEU A 50 3.05 -17.00 11.43
CA LEU A 50 3.68 -16.18 12.46
C LEU A 50 3.72 -14.69 12.12
N PHE A 51 3.90 -14.31 10.85
CA PHE A 51 4.19 -12.92 10.47
C PHE A 51 3.11 -12.28 9.60
N MET A 52 2.38 -13.04 8.78
CA MET A 52 1.41 -12.50 7.82
C MET A 52 -0.05 -12.55 8.30
N ASN A 53 -0.37 -13.39 9.28
CA ASN A 53 -1.69 -13.39 9.91
C ASN A 53 -1.87 -12.21 10.88
N PRO A 54 -3.06 -11.58 10.92
CA PRO A 54 -4.37 -12.10 10.46
C PRO A 54 -4.75 -11.76 9.00
N ASP A 55 -3.88 -11.14 8.21
CA ASP A 55 -4.25 -10.64 6.88
C ASP A 55 -4.64 -11.78 5.92
N ILE A 56 -3.91 -12.89 5.95
CA ILE A 56 -4.20 -14.09 5.14
C ILE A 56 -5.53 -14.73 5.57
N ALA A 57 -5.71 -15.00 6.87
CA ALA A 57 -6.98 -15.55 7.38
C ALA A 57 -8.18 -14.67 7.00
N SER A 58 -8.02 -13.34 7.08
CA SER A 58 -9.07 -12.39 6.70
C SER A 58 -9.42 -12.45 5.21
N ASN A 59 -8.43 -12.72 4.33
CA ASN A 59 -8.68 -12.91 2.91
C ASN A 59 -9.36 -14.25 2.60
N ILE A 60 -9.04 -15.32 3.33
CA ILE A 60 -9.75 -16.60 3.21
C ILE A 60 -11.21 -16.44 3.64
N GLU A 61 -11.46 -15.81 4.78
CA GLU A 61 -12.81 -15.54 5.31
C GLU A 61 -13.64 -14.67 4.34
N ALA A 62 -13.01 -13.70 3.67
CA ALA A 62 -13.66 -12.90 2.63
C ALA A 62 -14.00 -13.67 1.33
N GLY A 63 -13.61 -14.95 1.22
CA GLY A 63 -13.78 -15.76 0.02
C GLY A 63 -12.73 -15.48 -1.07
N GLY A 64 -11.62 -14.86 -0.70
CA GLY A 64 -10.49 -14.63 -1.58
C GLY A 64 -9.82 -15.92 -2.05
N CYS A 65 -9.15 -15.84 -3.19
CA CYS A 65 -8.15 -16.84 -3.55
C CYS A 65 -6.84 -16.50 -2.85
N VAL A 66 -6.25 -17.51 -2.20
CA VAL A 66 -4.98 -17.40 -1.49
C VAL A 66 -4.04 -18.46 -2.01
N ARG A 67 -2.85 -18.03 -2.44
CA ARG A 67 -1.76 -18.92 -2.82
C ARG A 67 -0.52 -18.57 -2.01
N VAL A 68 0.04 -19.55 -1.32
CA VAL A 68 1.30 -19.38 -0.59
C VAL A 68 2.38 -20.24 -1.22
N ILE A 69 3.53 -19.62 -1.47
CA ILE A 69 4.71 -20.25 -2.04
C ILE A 69 5.77 -20.35 -0.92
N TYR A 70 6.06 -21.57 -0.53
CA TYR A 70 7.12 -21.91 0.41
C TYR A 70 8.39 -22.22 -0.37
N LEU A 71 9.45 -21.45 -0.15
CA LEU A 71 10.70 -21.61 -0.88
C LEU A 71 11.49 -22.81 -0.34
N THR A 72 11.72 -22.90 0.96
CA THR A 72 12.53 -23.97 1.53
C THR A 72 11.72 -25.24 1.81
N ALA A 73 12.41 -26.37 1.92
CA ALA A 73 11.88 -27.61 2.45
C ALA A 73 11.69 -27.54 3.98
N SER A 74 12.21 -26.48 4.63
CA SER A 74 12.04 -26.28 6.06
C SER A 74 12.60 -27.45 6.88
N ASP A 75 13.55 -28.20 6.29
CA ASP A 75 13.98 -29.52 6.74
C ASP A 75 15.12 -29.46 7.77
N ALA A 76 15.73 -28.29 7.99
CA ALA A 76 16.82 -28.11 8.95
C ALA A 76 18.01 -29.10 8.78
N GLY A 77 18.14 -29.73 7.61
CA GLY A 77 19.11 -30.81 7.34
C GLY A 77 18.67 -32.22 7.74
N GLU A 78 17.45 -32.40 8.24
CA GLU A 78 16.88 -33.70 8.65
C GLU A 78 16.17 -34.44 7.50
N GLY A 79 15.99 -33.77 6.36
CA GLY A 79 15.47 -34.37 5.14
C GLY A 79 13.94 -34.54 5.09
N GLU A 80 13.48 -35.41 4.17
CA GLU A 80 12.08 -35.47 3.75
C GLU A 80 11.09 -35.83 4.87
N GLY A 81 11.51 -36.64 5.86
CA GLY A 81 10.63 -37.04 6.95
C GLY A 81 10.14 -35.85 7.77
N TYR A 82 11.05 -34.94 8.14
CA TYR A 82 10.72 -33.73 8.89
C TYR A 82 9.98 -32.72 8.02
N MET A 83 10.44 -32.48 6.78
CA MET A 83 9.74 -31.65 5.78
C MET A 83 8.26 -32.06 5.63
N LEU A 84 7.97 -33.34 5.42
CA LEU A 84 6.60 -33.83 5.25
C LEU A 84 5.75 -33.67 6.52
N GLY A 85 6.35 -33.67 7.70
CA GLY A 85 5.69 -33.34 8.96
C GLY A 85 5.22 -31.89 9.00
N ARG A 86 6.12 -30.96 8.70
CA ARG A 86 5.80 -29.53 8.61
C ARG A 86 4.77 -29.23 7.51
N GLU A 87 4.85 -29.91 6.37
CA GLU A 87 3.83 -29.81 5.30
C GLU A 87 2.44 -30.33 5.73
N ARG A 88 2.37 -31.33 6.63
CA ARG A 88 1.10 -31.71 7.26
C ARG A 88 0.59 -30.63 8.22
N GLY A 89 1.48 -30.05 9.03
CA GLY A 89 1.14 -28.96 9.95
C GLY A 89 0.54 -27.76 9.24
N ILE A 90 1.16 -27.29 8.16
CA ILE A 90 0.67 -26.11 7.44
C ILE A 90 -0.67 -26.38 6.75
N ARG A 91 -0.87 -27.59 6.21
CA ARG A 91 -2.17 -28.03 5.65
C ARG A 91 -3.26 -28.04 6.71
N ALA A 92 -2.98 -28.54 7.92
CA ALA A 92 -3.92 -28.51 9.03
C ALA A 92 -4.29 -27.07 9.45
N ALA A 93 -3.32 -26.16 9.53
CA ALA A 93 -3.55 -24.76 9.86
C ALA A 93 -4.41 -24.05 8.80
N TYR A 94 -4.15 -24.27 7.50
CA TYR A 94 -4.94 -23.68 6.42
C TYR A 94 -6.35 -24.27 6.29
N ALA A 95 -6.52 -25.58 6.53
CA ALA A 95 -7.83 -26.19 6.58
C ALA A 95 -8.67 -25.60 7.72
N TYR A 96 -8.05 -25.37 8.89
CA TYR A 96 -8.66 -24.68 10.02
C TYR A 96 -9.05 -23.23 9.65
N MET A 97 -8.15 -22.43 9.07
CA MET A 97 -8.46 -21.06 8.62
C MET A 97 -9.61 -21.00 7.60
N ALA A 98 -9.76 -22.03 6.78
CA ALA A 98 -10.81 -22.11 5.76
C ALA A 98 -12.13 -22.72 6.25
N HIS A 99 -12.21 -23.13 7.52
CA HIS A 99 -13.33 -23.89 8.10
C HIS A 99 -13.68 -25.14 7.29
N GLN A 100 -12.67 -25.86 6.80
CA GLN A 100 -12.83 -27.07 6.00
C GLN A 100 -12.14 -28.27 6.66
N PRO A 101 -12.55 -29.51 6.31
CA PRO A 101 -11.77 -30.70 6.61
C PRO A 101 -10.35 -30.61 6.02
N ASP A 102 -9.37 -31.16 6.73
CA ASP A 102 -7.96 -31.26 6.28
C ASP A 102 -7.80 -32.34 5.20
N LEU A 103 -8.39 -32.07 4.03
CA LEU A 103 -8.38 -32.93 2.86
C LEU A 103 -7.84 -32.14 1.67
N TRP A 104 -6.69 -32.55 1.18
CA TRP A 104 -5.97 -31.85 0.11
C TRP A 104 -5.82 -32.74 -1.11
N LYS A 105 -5.89 -32.12 -2.29
CA LYS A 105 -5.44 -32.72 -3.53
C LYS A 105 -3.98 -32.34 -3.73
N GLU A 106 -3.11 -33.34 -3.76
CA GLU A 106 -1.70 -33.19 -4.14
C GLU A 106 -1.54 -33.39 -5.66
N ASP A 107 -0.84 -32.47 -6.31
CA ASP A 107 -0.35 -32.61 -7.67
C ASP A 107 0.92 -31.74 -7.86
N ALA A 108 1.34 -31.51 -9.12
CA ALA A 108 2.46 -30.64 -9.44
C ALA A 108 1.99 -29.46 -10.30
N GLY A 109 2.34 -28.24 -9.88
CA GLY A 109 2.28 -27.06 -10.71
C GLY A 109 3.57 -26.84 -11.50
N THR A 110 3.56 -25.92 -12.47
CA THR A 110 4.74 -25.57 -13.26
C THR A 110 4.94 -24.07 -13.34
N ALA A 111 6.15 -23.59 -13.06
CA ALA A 111 6.55 -22.19 -13.24
C ALA A 111 8.01 -22.10 -13.67
N GLY A 112 8.36 -21.24 -14.62
CA GLY A 112 9.73 -21.13 -15.13
C GLY A 112 10.29 -22.45 -15.70
N GLY A 113 9.42 -23.32 -16.24
CA GLY A 113 9.78 -24.67 -16.71
C GLY A 113 10.10 -25.67 -15.59
N ARG A 114 9.81 -25.33 -14.33
CA ARG A 114 10.12 -26.11 -13.13
C ARG A 114 8.86 -26.69 -12.50
N HIS A 115 8.95 -27.89 -11.93
CA HIS A 115 7.83 -28.54 -11.22
C HIS A 115 7.78 -28.07 -9.76
N ILE A 116 6.60 -27.79 -9.22
CA ILE A 116 6.46 -27.37 -7.82
C ILE A 116 5.33 -28.19 -7.20
N ALA A 117 5.58 -28.82 -6.06
CA ALA A 117 4.56 -29.60 -5.37
C ALA A 117 3.42 -28.66 -4.97
N ARG A 118 2.19 -29.03 -5.31
CA ARG A 118 1.01 -28.19 -5.10
C ARG A 118 -0.05 -28.95 -4.35
N PHE A 119 -0.60 -28.30 -3.33
CA PHE A 119 -1.72 -28.79 -2.55
C PHE A 119 -2.89 -27.84 -2.71
N THR A 120 -4.03 -28.35 -3.17
CA THR A 120 -5.29 -27.60 -3.28
C THR A 120 -6.29 -28.15 -2.27
N LEU A 121 -6.84 -27.30 -1.40
CA LEU A 121 -7.80 -27.71 -0.38
C LEU A 121 -9.10 -28.16 -1.05
N GLN A 122 -9.55 -29.39 -0.78
CA GLN A 122 -10.70 -29.96 -1.51
C GLN A 122 -12.00 -29.23 -1.18
N GLY A 123 -12.22 -28.89 0.10
CA GLY A 123 -13.40 -28.15 0.55
C GLY A 123 -13.42 -26.67 0.15
N ASN A 124 -12.26 -26.10 -0.21
CA ASN A 124 -12.15 -24.73 -0.71
C ASN A 124 -10.97 -24.59 -1.69
N PRO A 125 -11.15 -24.91 -2.98
CA PRO A 125 -10.06 -24.92 -3.97
C PRO A 125 -9.40 -23.56 -4.25
N ARG A 126 -9.94 -22.48 -3.68
CA ARG A 126 -9.35 -21.14 -3.72
C ARG A 126 -8.09 -21.01 -2.86
N VAL A 127 -7.87 -21.96 -1.93
CA VAL A 127 -6.69 -22.03 -1.08
C VAL A 127 -5.70 -23.04 -1.65
N GLN A 128 -4.49 -22.57 -1.98
CA GLN A 128 -3.42 -23.39 -2.54
C GLN A 128 -2.09 -23.15 -1.83
N LEU A 129 -1.39 -24.23 -1.52
CA LEU A 129 -0.03 -24.22 -0.98
C LEU A 129 0.93 -24.82 -2.01
N TRP A 130 2.03 -24.14 -2.28
CA TRP A 130 3.03 -24.56 -3.25
C TRP A 130 4.39 -24.65 -2.57
N HIS A 131 5.06 -25.80 -2.70
CA HIS A 131 6.31 -26.09 -2.01
C HIS A 131 7.41 -26.30 -3.03
N MET A 132 8.36 -25.36 -3.08
CA MET A 132 9.56 -25.50 -3.91
C MET A 132 10.55 -26.49 -3.32
N ARG A 133 10.50 -26.70 -1.99
CA ARG A 133 11.29 -27.70 -1.24
C ARG A 133 12.81 -27.53 -1.41
N LEU A 134 13.31 -26.30 -1.48
CA LEU A 134 14.77 -26.02 -1.50
C LEU A 134 15.42 -26.51 -0.20
N LYS A 135 16.52 -27.28 -0.27
CA LYS A 135 17.19 -27.81 0.93
C LYS A 135 17.59 -26.70 1.89
N ASP A 136 17.46 -26.97 3.18
CA ASP A 136 17.57 -25.99 4.25
C ASP A 136 18.47 -26.40 5.45
N PRO A 137 19.66 -27.02 5.25
CA PRO A 137 20.64 -27.14 6.33
C PRO A 137 21.39 -25.81 6.53
N TRP A 138 21.89 -25.59 7.74
CA TRP A 138 22.98 -24.66 7.94
C TRP A 138 24.25 -25.16 7.22
N LEU A 139 24.91 -24.30 6.45
CA LEU A 139 26.20 -24.62 5.80
C LEU A 139 27.40 -24.45 6.77
N GLY A 140 27.12 -24.19 8.04
CA GLY A 140 28.09 -24.00 9.10
C GLY A 140 27.51 -24.38 10.46
N LYS A 141 27.91 -23.69 11.53
CA LYS A 141 27.55 -24.05 12.91
C LYS A 141 26.17 -23.55 13.37
N GLY A 142 25.40 -22.91 12.48
CA GLY A 142 24.15 -22.22 12.81
C GLY A 142 24.21 -20.74 12.48
N TRP A 143 23.54 -19.90 13.29
CA TRP A 143 23.52 -18.44 13.17
C TRP A 143 24.89 -17.83 12.85
N GLY A 144 24.90 -16.90 11.89
CA GLY A 144 26.13 -16.35 11.29
C GLY A 144 26.71 -17.20 10.17
N SER A 145 26.06 -18.32 9.81
CA SER A 145 26.37 -19.12 8.62
C SER A 145 25.32 -18.90 7.54
N LEU A 146 25.69 -19.17 6.28
CA LEU A 146 24.73 -19.24 5.19
C LEU A 146 23.93 -20.56 5.21
N THR A 147 22.84 -20.55 4.48
CA THR A 147 22.00 -21.69 4.07
C THR A 147 22.09 -21.82 2.54
N PRO A 148 21.64 -22.93 1.91
CA PRO A 148 21.67 -23.05 0.47
C PRO A 148 20.94 -21.93 -0.29
N LEU A 149 19.79 -21.48 0.20
CA LEU A 149 19.02 -20.39 -0.42
C LEU A 149 19.73 -19.04 -0.24
N SER A 150 20.13 -18.66 0.98
CA SER A 150 20.85 -17.40 1.20
C SER A 150 22.21 -17.35 0.49
N ARG A 151 22.92 -18.48 0.38
CA ARG A 151 24.13 -18.59 -0.45
C ARG A 151 23.82 -18.39 -1.93
N THR A 152 22.78 -19.04 -2.45
CA THR A 152 22.38 -18.88 -3.86
C THR A 152 21.96 -17.46 -4.20
N GLU A 153 21.31 -16.77 -3.26
CA GLU A 153 20.90 -15.37 -3.42
C GLU A 153 22.09 -14.41 -3.45
N SER A 154 23.12 -14.64 -2.62
CA SER A 154 24.16 -13.65 -2.34
C SER A 154 25.53 -13.94 -2.97
N GLU A 155 25.85 -15.19 -3.28
CA GLU A 155 27.14 -15.60 -3.84
C GLU A 155 27.01 -15.95 -5.34
N PRO A 156 27.77 -15.28 -6.23
CA PRO A 156 27.75 -15.58 -7.66
C PRO A 156 28.11 -17.03 -8.00
N GLY A 157 27.37 -17.63 -8.93
CA GLY A 157 27.64 -18.98 -9.44
C GLY A 157 27.15 -20.12 -8.54
N GLN A 158 26.54 -19.81 -7.39
CA GLN A 158 25.98 -20.80 -6.49
C GLN A 158 24.60 -21.29 -6.97
N SER A 159 24.20 -22.45 -6.45
CA SER A 159 22.90 -23.05 -6.70
C SER A 159 22.39 -23.80 -5.48
N VAL A 160 21.08 -24.07 -5.49
CA VAL A 160 20.38 -24.83 -4.47
C VAL A 160 19.54 -25.92 -5.13
N ASP A 161 19.55 -27.11 -4.53
CA ASP A 161 18.77 -28.26 -4.95
C ASP A 161 17.54 -28.50 -4.06
N THR A 162 16.59 -29.29 -4.56
CA THR A 162 15.32 -29.59 -3.86
C THR A 162 15.27 -30.99 -3.25
N LEU A 163 14.34 -31.18 -2.33
CA LEU A 163 13.88 -32.48 -1.84
C LEU A 163 12.61 -32.96 -2.56
N GLY A 164 12.28 -34.24 -2.41
CA GLY A 164 11.06 -34.85 -2.92
C GLY A 164 11.16 -35.41 -4.34
N PRO A 165 10.02 -35.83 -4.92
CA PRO A 165 9.97 -36.62 -6.16
C PRO A 165 10.31 -35.81 -7.43
N TYR A 166 10.46 -34.48 -7.32
CA TYR A 166 10.80 -33.58 -8.42
C TYR A 166 12.16 -32.90 -8.14
N PRO A 167 13.28 -33.65 -8.22
CA PRO A 167 14.61 -33.11 -7.92
C PRO A 167 14.97 -32.04 -8.95
N GLN A 168 15.29 -30.85 -8.44
CA GLN A 168 15.61 -29.69 -9.25
C GLN A 168 16.76 -28.91 -8.64
N VAL A 169 17.49 -28.22 -9.51
CA VAL A 169 18.56 -27.29 -9.15
C VAL A 169 18.22 -25.92 -9.69
N TYR A 170 18.37 -24.90 -8.85
CA TYR A 170 18.11 -23.51 -9.19
C TYR A 170 19.36 -22.67 -9.00
N THR A 171 19.72 -21.90 -10.02
CA THR A 171 20.55 -20.71 -9.83
C THR A 171 19.68 -19.54 -9.33
N ARG A 172 20.33 -18.46 -8.87
CA ARG A 172 19.66 -17.21 -8.49
C ARG A 172 18.67 -16.71 -9.54
N GLU A 173 19.14 -16.60 -10.78
CA GLU A 173 18.33 -16.12 -11.91
C GLU A 173 17.10 -17.00 -12.15
N GLN A 174 17.28 -18.33 -12.05
CA GLN A 174 16.18 -19.28 -12.21
C GLN A 174 15.17 -19.21 -11.06
N LEU A 175 15.61 -18.91 -9.83
CA LEU A 175 14.68 -18.61 -8.74
C LEU A 175 13.84 -17.39 -9.08
N ILE A 176 14.47 -16.27 -9.47
CA ILE A 176 13.76 -15.03 -9.78
C ILE A 176 12.79 -15.23 -10.95
N ASP A 177 13.21 -15.91 -12.02
CA ASP A 177 12.34 -16.22 -13.16
C ASP A 177 11.15 -17.10 -12.78
N THR A 178 11.37 -18.08 -11.90
CA THR A 178 10.30 -18.96 -11.39
C THR A 178 9.30 -18.17 -10.56
N LEU A 179 9.75 -17.32 -9.63
CA LEU A 179 8.88 -16.48 -8.81
C LEU A 179 8.14 -15.43 -9.66
N ALA A 180 8.80 -14.84 -10.65
CA ALA A 180 8.19 -13.89 -11.57
C ALA A 180 7.11 -14.56 -12.44
N ASP A 181 7.35 -15.80 -12.85
CA ASP A 181 6.36 -16.59 -13.57
C ASP A 181 5.16 -16.98 -12.69
N LEU A 182 5.38 -17.29 -11.41
CA LEU A 182 4.29 -17.50 -10.44
C LEU A 182 3.41 -16.25 -10.29
N ILE A 183 4.01 -15.05 -10.20
CA ILE A 183 3.28 -13.78 -10.15
C ILE A 183 2.48 -13.58 -11.44
N ARG A 184 3.13 -13.74 -12.61
CA ARG A 184 2.51 -13.53 -13.93
C ARG A 184 1.33 -14.49 -14.16
N GLN A 185 1.54 -15.78 -13.92
CA GLN A 185 0.50 -16.79 -14.09
C GLN A 185 -0.66 -16.60 -13.11
N TYR A 186 -0.36 -16.20 -11.87
CA TYR A 186 -1.41 -16.02 -10.88
C TYR A 186 -2.21 -14.74 -11.12
N GLY A 187 -1.60 -13.64 -11.57
CA GLY A 187 -2.27 -12.34 -11.70
C GLY A 187 -2.84 -11.86 -10.36
N PRO A 188 -1.99 -11.64 -9.33
CA PRO A 188 -2.42 -11.26 -8.00
C PRO A 188 -3.03 -9.86 -7.96
N THR A 189 -3.90 -9.63 -6.98
CA THR A 189 -4.26 -8.28 -6.51
C THR A 189 -3.33 -7.81 -5.40
N THR A 190 -2.63 -8.74 -4.72
CA THR A 190 -1.63 -8.45 -3.69
C THR A 190 -0.51 -9.47 -3.75
N VAL A 191 0.73 -8.98 -3.62
CA VAL A 191 1.93 -9.79 -3.42
C VAL A 191 2.48 -9.49 -2.03
N ARG A 192 2.64 -10.55 -1.22
CA ARG A 192 3.18 -10.50 0.14
C ARG A 192 4.54 -11.17 0.19
N HIS A 193 5.46 -10.61 0.97
CA HIS A 193 6.79 -11.19 1.19
C HIS A 193 7.32 -10.84 2.60
N LEU A 194 8.40 -11.50 3.02
CA LEU A 194 9.09 -11.24 4.29
C LEU A 194 9.96 -9.96 4.21
N ASP A 195 10.86 -9.73 5.16
CA ASP A 195 11.63 -8.49 5.25
C ASP A 195 12.86 -8.49 4.32
N ASP A 196 12.78 -7.75 3.21
CA ASP A 196 13.88 -7.59 2.28
C ASP A 196 14.81 -6.39 2.61
N THR A 197 14.53 -5.67 3.70
CA THR A 197 15.22 -4.42 4.08
C THR A 197 16.33 -4.61 5.13
N ILE A 198 16.48 -5.81 5.69
CA ILE A 198 17.56 -6.09 6.64
C ILE A 198 18.92 -5.94 5.94
N ILE A 199 19.75 -5.02 6.43
CA ILE A 199 21.08 -4.72 5.88
C ILE A 199 22.23 -5.41 6.62
N VAL A 200 21.94 -6.08 7.75
CA VAL A 200 22.95 -6.80 8.53
C VAL A 200 23.56 -7.90 7.65
N PRO A 201 24.90 -7.98 7.50
CA PRO A 201 25.54 -9.03 6.72
C PRO A 201 25.16 -10.42 7.22
N TYR A 202 24.93 -11.37 6.32
CA TYR A 202 24.54 -12.75 6.71
C TYR A 202 25.48 -13.38 7.73
N THR A 203 26.79 -13.16 7.59
CA THR A 203 27.82 -13.68 8.48
C THR A 203 27.86 -13.04 9.87
N GLN A 204 27.09 -11.97 10.07
CA GLN A 204 26.95 -11.25 11.34
C GLN A 204 25.56 -11.41 11.96
N LEU A 205 24.65 -12.12 11.30
CA LEU A 205 23.35 -12.45 11.87
C LEU A 205 23.53 -13.29 13.13
N CYS A 206 22.71 -13.03 14.14
CA CYS A 206 22.76 -13.73 15.41
C CYS A 206 21.37 -13.87 15.98
N TRP A 207 21.15 -14.98 16.67
CA TRP A 207 19.86 -15.29 17.27
C TRP A 207 19.48 -14.25 18.32
N ARG A 208 18.27 -13.71 18.21
CA ARG A 208 17.69 -12.72 19.15
C ARG A 208 18.48 -11.42 19.29
N CYS A 209 19.29 -11.09 18.30
CA CYS A 209 19.93 -9.78 18.20
C CYS A 209 18.95 -8.78 17.57
N ALA A 210 18.94 -7.54 18.08
CA ALA A 210 17.99 -6.52 17.67
C ALA A 210 18.12 -6.22 16.16
N GLY A 211 17.01 -6.33 15.42
CA GLY A 211 16.97 -6.09 13.97
C GLY A 211 17.58 -7.20 13.11
N HIS A 212 17.93 -8.35 13.69
CA HIS A 212 18.49 -9.48 12.94
C HIS A 212 17.36 -10.44 12.53
N GLY A 213 17.33 -10.84 11.26
CA GLY A 213 16.41 -11.83 10.70
C GLY A 213 17.10 -13.15 10.37
N HIS A 214 16.33 -14.18 9.99
CA HIS A 214 16.89 -15.42 9.47
C HIS A 214 17.47 -15.21 8.05
N PRO A 215 18.62 -15.81 7.68
CA PRO A 215 19.18 -15.68 6.33
C PRO A 215 18.19 -15.99 5.21
N ASP A 216 17.39 -17.05 5.34
CA ASP A 216 16.40 -17.42 4.32
C ASP A 216 15.22 -16.45 4.24
N HIS A 217 14.84 -15.80 5.34
CA HIS A 217 13.76 -14.79 5.31
C HIS A 217 14.19 -13.61 4.45
N ILE A 218 15.42 -13.14 4.66
CA ILE A 218 16.02 -12.03 3.90
C ILE A 218 16.20 -12.44 2.43
N ALA A 219 16.75 -13.62 2.16
CA ALA A 219 17.01 -14.10 0.81
C ALA A 219 15.70 -14.31 0.02
N SER A 220 14.69 -14.96 0.63
CA SER A 220 13.39 -15.16 0.00
C SER A 220 12.70 -13.84 -0.33
N ALA A 221 12.72 -12.87 0.58
CA ALA A 221 12.11 -11.56 0.39
C ALA A 221 12.79 -10.76 -0.73
N ARG A 222 14.13 -10.77 -0.80
CA ARG A 222 14.89 -10.10 -1.87
C ARG A 222 14.62 -10.71 -3.24
N LEU A 223 14.59 -12.05 -3.33
CA LEU A 223 14.27 -12.75 -4.57
C LEU A 223 12.83 -12.47 -5.03
N ALA A 224 11.86 -12.43 -4.09
CA ALA A 224 10.48 -12.06 -4.39
C ALA A 224 10.37 -10.61 -4.90
N ARG A 225 11.08 -9.66 -4.28
CA ARG A 225 11.15 -8.28 -4.74
C ARG A 225 11.74 -8.16 -6.15
N GLU A 226 12.83 -8.87 -6.43
CA GLU A 226 13.42 -8.87 -7.78
C GLU A 226 12.49 -9.50 -8.82
N ALA A 227 11.72 -10.51 -8.43
CA ALA A 227 10.68 -11.07 -9.29
C ALA A 227 9.60 -10.04 -9.62
N MET A 228 9.11 -9.29 -8.62
CA MET A 228 8.14 -8.21 -8.83
C MET A 228 8.66 -7.12 -9.79
N LEU A 229 9.96 -6.79 -9.72
CA LEU A 229 10.59 -5.85 -10.66
C LEU A 229 10.62 -6.38 -12.10
N ARG A 230 10.67 -7.71 -12.32
CA ARG A 230 10.56 -8.31 -13.66
C ARG A 230 9.14 -8.35 -14.20
N VAL A 231 8.14 -8.34 -13.32
CA VAL A 231 6.71 -8.39 -13.68
C VAL A 231 5.93 -7.29 -12.97
N PRO A 232 6.17 -6.01 -13.33
CA PRO A 232 5.38 -4.90 -12.80
C PRO A 232 3.90 -5.12 -13.14
N GLY A 233 3.02 -4.78 -12.21
CA GLY A 233 1.58 -4.97 -12.39
C GLY A 233 0.76 -4.19 -11.38
N ASN A 234 -0.57 -4.23 -11.55
CA ASN A 234 -1.53 -3.56 -10.67
C ASN A 234 -1.87 -4.43 -9.46
N TYR A 235 -0.88 -4.70 -8.62
CA TYR A 235 -1.05 -5.36 -7.34
C TYR A 235 -0.51 -4.48 -6.21
N ALA A 236 -1.06 -4.65 -5.02
CA ALA A 236 -0.45 -4.10 -3.81
C ALA A 236 0.79 -4.93 -3.42
N GLU A 237 1.83 -4.27 -2.93
CA GLU A 237 2.97 -4.91 -2.24
C GLU A 237 2.75 -4.82 -0.74
N THR A 238 3.05 -5.89 0.00
CA THR A 238 3.09 -5.86 1.47
C THR A 238 4.24 -6.72 1.97
N GLY A 239 5.31 -6.07 2.43
CA GLY A 239 6.39 -6.71 3.16
C GLY A 239 6.06 -6.85 4.64
N TYR A 240 6.47 -7.95 5.27
CA TYR A 240 6.24 -8.24 6.68
C TYR A 240 7.53 -8.32 7.46
N ILE A 241 7.53 -7.74 8.65
CA ILE A 241 8.65 -7.85 9.59
C ILE A 241 8.55 -9.20 10.29
N ASP A 242 9.60 -10.00 10.16
CA ASP A 242 9.67 -11.36 10.68
C ASP A 242 10.12 -11.43 12.15
N TYR A 243 11.28 -12.01 12.46
CA TYR A 243 11.80 -12.15 13.82
C TYR A 243 11.92 -10.83 14.57
N PRO A 244 12.38 -9.71 13.96
CA PRO A 244 12.43 -8.42 14.63
C PRO A 244 11.07 -7.88 15.10
N SER A 245 9.96 -8.46 14.64
CA SER A 245 8.63 -8.06 15.14
C SER A 245 8.53 -8.20 16.65
N GLN A 246 9.17 -9.20 17.26
CA GLN A 246 9.15 -9.43 18.72
C GLN A 246 9.71 -8.27 19.55
N GLU A 247 10.51 -7.40 18.93
CA GLU A 247 11.13 -6.23 19.55
C GLU A 247 10.16 -5.04 19.64
N ARG A 248 9.00 -5.15 18.99
CA ARG A 248 7.99 -4.10 18.94
C ARG A 248 6.91 -4.33 19.99
N ALA A 249 6.07 -3.33 20.20
CA ALA A 249 4.89 -3.47 21.06
C ALA A 249 3.92 -4.53 20.50
N THR A 250 3.03 -5.04 21.35
CA THR A 250 1.88 -5.82 20.90
C THR A 250 0.94 -4.90 20.10
N ASN A 251 0.52 -5.32 18.91
CA ASN A 251 -0.35 -4.52 18.04
C ASN A 251 -1.55 -5.30 17.46
N LEU A 252 -1.68 -6.58 17.78
CA LEU A 252 -2.91 -7.34 17.52
C LEU A 252 -3.90 -7.15 18.67
N ALA A 253 -5.20 -7.10 18.35
CA ALA A 253 -6.27 -7.14 19.33
C ALA A 253 -6.40 -8.55 19.94
N ASP A 254 -6.91 -8.67 21.17
CA ASP A 254 -6.99 -9.96 21.88
C ASP A 254 -7.67 -11.08 21.07
N THR A 255 -8.70 -10.74 20.27
CA THR A 255 -9.37 -11.69 19.38
C THR A 255 -8.50 -12.13 18.20
N GLU A 256 -7.71 -11.21 17.63
CA GLU A 256 -6.74 -11.54 16.57
C GLU A 256 -5.63 -12.45 17.14
N ILE A 257 -5.15 -12.17 18.36
CA ILE A 257 -4.14 -12.97 19.07
C ILE A 257 -4.66 -14.38 19.33
N ALA A 258 -5.88 -14.51 19.85
CA ALA A 258 -6.49 -15.81 20.14
C ALA A 258 -6.64 -16.66 18.87
N ASN A 259 -7.14 -16.06 17.79
CA ASN A 259 -7.30 -16.74 16.51
C ASN A 259 -5.94 -17.16 15.92
N LYS A 260 -4.97 -16.23 15.87
CA LYS A 260 -3.62 -16.50 15.34
C LYS A 260 -2.89 -17.58 16.15
N SER A 261 -3.07 -17.59 17.46
CA SER A 261 -2.52 -18.62 18.35
C SER A 261 -3.09 -20.00 18.05
N LEU A 262 -4.40 -20.10 17.85
CA LEU A 262 -5.06 -21.37 17.53
C LEU A 262 -4.67 -21.89 16.14
N ILE A 263 -4.59 -20.99 15.15
CA ILE A 263 -4.06 -21.33 13.80
C ILE A 263 -2.64 -21.93 13.92
N PHE A 264 -1.76 -21.29 14.68
CA PHE A 264 -0.39 -21.78 14.89
C PHE A 264 -0.35 -23.13 15.64
N GLN A 265 -1.26 -23.36 16.60
CA GLN A 265 -1.35 -24.66 17.30
C GLN A 265 -1.66 -25.82 16.35
N HIS A 266 -2.57 -25.63 15.39
CA HIS A 266 -2.86 -26.66 14.38
C HIS A 266 -1.63 -27.06 13.56
N TYR A 267 -0.75 -26.10 13.27
CA TYR A 267 0.56 -26.36 12.68
C TYR A 267 1.48 -27.12 13.65
N ALA A 268 1.65 -26.58 14.86
CA ALA A 268 2.58 -27.10 15.86
C ALA A 268 2.33 -28.57 16.24
N TRP A 269 1.08 -29.04 16.22
CA TRP A 269 0.74 -30.44 16.53
C TRP A 269 1.38 -31.46 15.58
N ASN A 270 1.84 -31.05 14.40
CA ASN A 270 2.47 -31.92 13.41
C ASN A 270 3.97 -31.69 13.25
N ASP A 271 4.54 -30.80 14.05
CA ASP A 271 5.96 -30.46 14.05
C ASP A 271 6.56 -30.82 15.42
N TYR A 272 7.36 -31.89 15.48
CA TYR A 272 7.88 -32.41 16.75
C TYR A 272 8.92 -31.50 17.42
N HIS A 273 9.45 -30.49 16.72
CA HIS A 273 10.25 -29.44 17.37
C HIS A 273 9.39 -28.49 18.21
N TYR A 274 8.09 -28.40 17.90
CA TYR A 274 7.12 -27.64 18.67
C TYR A 274 6.30 -28.54 19.60
N CYS A 275 5.55 -29.51 19.05
CA CYS A 275 4.69 -30.41 19.81
C CYS A 275 4.73 -31.85 19.28
N ALA A 276 4.70 -32.83 20.19
CA ALA A 276 4.59 -34.25 19.87
C ALA A 276 3.15 -34.70 19.50
N GLY A 277 2.31 -33.77 19.04
CA GLY A 277 0.86 -33.94 18.89
C GLY A 277 0.03 -32.93 19.69
N PRO A 278 -1.31 -33.00 19.61
CA PRO A 278 -2.21 -32.05 20.29
C PRO A 278 -2.23 -32.22 21.81
N THR A 279 -2.10 -33.46 22.30
CA THR A 279 -2.18 -33.76 23.73
C THR A 279 -0.99 -33.17 24.47
N GLY A 280 -1.24 -32.23 25.38
CA GLY A 280 -0.20 -31.60 26.19
C GLY A 280 0.64 -30.54 25.46
N CYS A 281 0.27 -30.17 24.23
CA CYS A 281 0.92 -29.09 23.50
C CYS A 281 0.73 -27.75 24.22
N LYS A 282 1.81 -26.98 24.36
CA LYS A 282 1.84 -25.68 25.07
C LYS A 282 2.11 -24.50 24.15
N GLU A 283 2.21 -24.73 22.84
CA GLU A 283 2.36 -23.65 21.87
C GLU A 283 1.09 -22.79 21.80
N PRO A 284 1.20 -21.49 21.45
CA PRO A 284 2.44 -20.76 21.21
C PRO A 284 3.26 -20.54 22.49
N ALA A 285 4.56 -20.81 22.45
CA ALA A 285 5.51 -20.65 23.55
C ALA A 285 6.80 -19.95 23.08
N GLY A 286 7.62 -19.49 24.03
CA GLY A 286 8.90 -18.86 23.71
C GLY A 286 8.76 -17.68 22.71
N PRO A 287 9.59 -17.62 21.65
CA PRO A 287 9.46 -16.60 20.60
C PRO A 287 8.12 -16.62 19.86
N ALA A 288 7.55 -17.81 19.61
CA ALA A 288 6.26 -17.93 18.92
C ALA A 288 5.15 -17.22 19.70
N ALA A 289 5.16 -17.31 21.04
CA ALA A 289 4.23 -16.55 21.89
C ALA A 289 4.34 -15.03 21.72
N ALA A 290 5.51 -14.50 21.39
CA ALA A 290 5.68 -13.08 21.08
C ALA A 290 5.21 -12.74 19.66
N TRP A 291 5.52 -13.58 18.67
CA TRP A 291 5.16 -13.34 17.27
C TRP A 291 3.66 -13.40 17.01
N VAL A 292 2.92 -14.32 17.66
CA VAL A 292 1.45 -14.41 17.53
C VAL A 292 0.72 -13.19 18.09
N GLN A 293 1.39 -12.31 18.83
CA GLN A 293 0.82 -11.06 19.35
C GLN A 293 0.96 -9.87 18.39
N ARG A 294 1.62 -10.08 17.24
CA ARG A 294 2.09 -8.99 16.38
C ARG A 294 1.86 -9.26 14.89
N ALA A 295 1.64 -8.19 14.14
CA ALA A 295 1.72 -8.17 12.68
C ALA A 295 2.23 -6.79 12.26
N TYR A 296 3.47 -6.74 11.78
CA TYR A 296 4.13 -5.50 11.39
C TYR A 296 4.60 -5.58 9.94
N TYR A 297 4.63 -4.41 9.31
CA TYR A 297 4.94 -4.28 7.90
C TYR A 297 6.28 -3.60 7.72
N VAL A 298 6.98 -3.98 6.67
CA VAL A 298 8.23 -3.36 6.23
C VAL A 298 7.96 -1.91 5.85
N SER A 299 8.79 -1.01 6.38
CA SER A 299 8.85 0.37 5.89
C SER A 299 10.11 0.55 5.05
N ARG A 300 9.94 1.13 3.87
CA ARG A 300 11.03 1.57 2.99
C ARG A 300 11.68 2.87 3.46
N GLN A 301 11.20 3.43 4.57
CA GLN A 301 11.74 4.66 5.14
C GLN A 301 11.61 5.87 4.20
N ASP A 302 10.56 5.89 3.38
CA ASP A 302 10.34 6.86 2.30
C ASP A 302 8.89 7.37 2.23
N ILE A 303 8.07 7.06 3.24
CA ILE A 303 6.65 7.44 3.25
C ILE A 303 6.49 8.92 3.53
N ALA A 304 5.84 9.62 2.60
CA ALA A 304 5.55 11.05 2.72
C ALA A 304 4.64 11.33 3.94
N PRO A 305 4.93 12.37 4.75
CA PRO A 305 3.97 12.86 5.72
C PRO A 305 2.78 13.53 5.02
N GLN A 306 1.78 13.99 5.78
CA GLN A 306 0.72 14.87 5.29
C GLN A 306 0.63 16.10 6.18
N LEU A 307 0.23 17.24 5.62
CA LEU A 307 0.13 18.51 6.35
C LEU A 307 -1.25 19.10 6.24
N TYR A 308 -1.73 19.56 7.39
CA TYR A 308 -3.02 20.19 7.50
C TYR A 308 -2.96 21.43 8.40
N PRO A 309 -3.60 22.55 8.00
CA PRO A 309 -3.78 23.70 8.89
C PRO A 309 -4.82 23.35 9.94
N ASP A 310 -4.48 23.35 11.23
CA ASP A 310 -5.54 23.35 12.22
C ASP A 310 -6.43 24.59 12.05
N GLY A 311 -7.71 24.49 12.40
CA GLY A 311 -8.67 25.60 12.28
C GLY A 311 -8.34 26.85 13.12
N ARG A 312 -7.17 26.88 13.78
CA ARG A 312 -6.62 27.97 14.59
C ARG A 312 -5.28 28.51 14.02
N GLY A 313 -4.89 28.06 12.82
CA GLY A 313 -3.69 28.49 12.08
C GLY A 313 -2.39 27.83 12.53
N GLY A 314 -2.45 26.78 13.35
CA GLY A 314 -1.32 25.92 13.69
C GLY A 314 -1.12 24.78 12.67
N LEU A 315 0.06 24.16 12.70
CA LEU A 315 0.41 23.05 11.83
C LEU A 315 0.06 21.70 12.48
N VAL A 316 -0.62 20.82 11.73
CA VAL A 316 -0.77 19.40 12.07
C VAL A 316 -0.01 18.57 11.03
N VAL A 317 0.82 17.64 11.51
CA VAL A 317 1.54 16.69 10.65
C VAL A 317 0.98 15.29 10.89
N PHE A 318 0.63 14.58 9.83
CA PHE A 318 0.27 13.16 9.91
C PHE A 318 1.36 12.29 9.32
N ALA A 319 1.56 11.13 9.93
CA ALA A 319 2.56 10.15 9.52
C ALA A 319 2.04 8.72 9.71
N ALA A 320 2.31 7.84 8.75
CA ALA A 320 2.26 6.41 8.97
C ALA A 320 3.48 6.01 9.81
N GLY A 321 3.28 5.29 10.91
CA GLY A 321 4.36 4.95 11.84
C GLY A 321 5.13 3.72 11.39
N GLU A 322 6.45 3.84 11.31
CA GLU A 322 7.35 2.76 10.88
C GLU A 322 7.54 1.69 11.95
N THR A 323 7.36 2.08 13.22
CA THR A 323 7.54 1.23 14.41
C THR A 323 6.22 0.72 14.96
N ASN A 324 5.17 1.56 14.98
CA ASN A 324 3.87 1.19 15.52
C ASN A 324 2.84 0.75 14.48
N ALA A 325 3.10 0.92 13.17
CA ALA A 325 2.15 0.63 12.08
C ALA A 325 0.80 1.35 12.24
N ALA A 326 0.78 2.52 12.89
CA ALA A 326 -0.42 3.31 13.11
C ALA A 326 -0.43 4.56 12.24
N VAL A 327 -1.60 5.17 12.12
CA VAL A 327 -1.70 6.57 11.77
C VAL A 327 -1.36 7.41 13.00
N ASN A 328 -0.44 8.36 12.86
CA ASN A 328 -0.01 9.25 13.93
C ASN A 328 -0.22 10.71 13.53
N ARG A 329 -0.55 11.55 14.51
CA ARG A 329 -0.61 13.01 14.36
C ARG A 329 0.39 13.68 15.29
N TRP A 330 1.09 14.70 14.81
CA TRP A 330 1.83 15.63 15.64
C TRP A 330 0.92 16.78 16.05
N ASP A 331 0.71 16.93 17.35
CA ASP A 331 -0.04 18.04 17.91
C ASP A 331 0.92 19.18 18.30
N SER A 332 0.75 20.35 17.69
CA SER A 332 1.59 21.52 17.94
C SER A 332 1.42 22.09 19.36
N SER A 333 0.23 21.97 19.94
CA SER A 333 -0.09 22.49 21.27
C SER A 333 0.56 21.67 22.39
N ASP A 334 0.53 20.35 22.26
CA ASP A 334 1.17 19.42 23.20
C ASP A 334 2.64 19.12 22.85
N ARG A 335 3.11 19.53 21.65
CA ARG A 335 4.43 19.19 21.07
C ARG A 335 4.76 17.71 21.19
N ARG A 336 3.83 16.85 20.80
CA ARG A 336 4.02 15.40 20.84
C ARG A 336 3.22 14.69 19.75
N TRP A 337 3.69 13.50 19.39
CA TRP A 337 2.89 12.60 18.57
C TRP A 337 1.82 11.91 19.39
N GLN A 338 0.68 11.68 18.76
CA GLN A 338 -0.41 10.85 19.26
C GLN A 338 -0.85 9.89 18.16
N SER A 339 -1.08 8.63 18.54
CA SER A 339 -1.65 7.66 17.61
C SER A 339 -3.15 7.91 17.45
N LEU A 340 -3.63 7.85 16.20
CA LEU A 340 -5.04 7.79 15.84
C LEU A 340 -5.53 6.35 15.65
N GLY A 341 -4.69 5.34 15.93
CA GLY A 341 -4.99 3.94 15.64
C GLY A 341 -4.89 3.60 14.15
N GLY A 342 -5.48 2.46 13.78
CA GLY A 342 -5.55 2.00 12.39
C GLY A 342 -4.24 1.40 11.91
N ARG A 343 -4.24 0.07 11.70
CA ARG A 343 -3.08 -0.68 11.25
C ARG A 343 -2.81 -0.42 9.76
N THR A 344 -1.76 0.34 9.45
CA THR A 344 -1.37 0.73 8.09
C THR A 344 0.15 0.75 7.93
N SER A 345 0.60 0.53 6.70
CA SER A 345 2.00 0.59 6.28
C SER A 345 2.23 1.46 5.04
N GLY A 346 1.16 2.05 4.51
CA GLY A 346 1.19 2.85 3.28
C GLY A 346 1.09 4.35 3.53
N PRO A 347 1.26 5.16 2.45
CA PRO A 347 1.06 6.60 2.51
C PRO A 347 -0.37 6.97 2.94
N LEU A 348 -0.47 8.12 3.61
CA LEU A 348 -1.73 8.73 4.02
C LEU A 348 -2.11 9.83 3.01
N VAL A 349 -3.38 10.22 2.99
CA VAL A 349 -3.81 11.42 2.27
C VAL A 349 -4.70 12.27 3.16
N SER A 350 -4.35 13.55 3.31
CA SER A 350 -5.17 14.53 4.02
C SER A 350 -5.96 15.40 3.05
N PHE A 351 -7.11 15.88 3.48
CA PHE A 351 -7.98 16.75 2.69
C PHE A 351 -8.81 17.67 3.59
N THR A 352 -9.55 18.59 2.98
CA THR A 352 -10.40 19.54 3.70
C THR A 352 -11.87 19.27 3.40
N HIS A 353 -12.70 19.11 4.43
CA HIS A 353 -14.15 19.07 4.29
C HIS A 353 -14.72 20.46 3.98
N ALA A 354 -15.96 20.53 3.50
CA ALA A 354 -16.61 21.80 3.15
C ALA A 354 -16.77 22.77 4.35
N ASP A 355 -16.80 22.26 5.58
CA ASP A 355 -16.82 23.03 6.82
C ASP A 355 -15.42 23.50 7.29
N GLY A 356 -14.38 23.23 6.50
CA GLY A 356 -13.00 23.62 6.80
C GLY A 356 -12.31 22.72 7.82
N THR A 357 -12.86 21.57 8.17
CA THR A 357 -12.21 20.60 9.07
C THR A 357 -11.34 19.59 8.33
N ALA A 358 -10.37 19.00 9.03
CA ALA A 358 -9.45 18.01 8.46
C ALA A 358 -10.15 16.70 8.19
N GLY A 359 -9.84 16.11 7.04
CA GLY A 359 -10.08 14.71 6.77
C GLY A 359 -8.78 13.98 6.47
N LEU A 360 -8.76 12.70 6.79
CA LEU A 360 -7.64 11.80 6.54
C LEU A 360 -8.15 10.50 5.96
N MET A 361 -7.48 9.95 4.95
CA MET A 361 -7.66 8.57 4.53
C MET A 361 -6.40 7.73 4.76
N ALA A 362 -6.63 6.47 5.11
CA ALA A 362 -5.62 5.44 5.20
C ALA A 362 -6.11 4.17 4.50
N ARG A 363 -5.17 3.33 4.07
CA ARG A 363 -5.43 2.04 3.44
C ARG A 363 -4.94 0.93 4.36
N ASP A 364 -5.77 -0.06 4.62
CA ASP A 364 -5.35 -1.25 5.37
C ASP A 364 -4.57 -2.24 4.47
N PRO A 365 -3.89 -3.25 5.04
CA PRO A 365 -3.15 -4.28 4.28
C PRO A 365 -4.01 -5.18 3.38
N LEU A 366 -5.35 -5.16 3.53
CA LEU A 366 -6.31 -5.91 2.72
C LEU A 366 -6.83 -5.11 1.52
N GLY A 367 -6.47 -3.83 1.44
CA GLY A 367 -6.91 -2.89 0.42
C GLY A 367 -8.14 -2.07 0.78
N GLY A 368 -8.69 -2.24 1.98
CA GLY A 368 -9.78 -1.41 2.47
C GLY A 368 -9.34 0.03 2.69
N VAL A 369 -10.21 0.98 2.32
CA VAL A 369 -9.99 2.41 2.53
C VAL A 369 -10.78 2.86 3.76
N TRP A 370 -10.14 3.62 4.63
CA TRP A 370 -10.71 4.15 5.85
C TRP A 370 -10.57 5.66 5.86
N ALA A 371 -11.62 6.37 6.25
CA ALA A 371 -11.60 7.82 6.44
C ALA A 371 -11.77 8.16 7.93
N ASN A 372 -11.15 9.26 8.36
CA ASN A 372 -11.37 9.84 9.67
C ASN A 372 -11.51 11.36 9.51
N LYS A 373 -12.39 11.95 10.31
CA LYS A 373 -12.72 13.36 10.26
C LYS A 373 -12.40 14.03 11.59
N GLN A 374 -11.79 15.20 11.53
CA GLN A 374 -11.56 16.05 12.68
C GLN A 374 -12.85 16.80 13.05
N ARG A 375 -13.14 16.91 14.34
CA ARG A 375 -14.15 17.81 14.89
C ARG A 375 -13.58 19.21 15.06
N HIS A 376 -14.44 20.23 15.12
CA HIS A 376 -14.01 21.62 15.34
C HIS A 376 -13.26 21.84 16.67
N ASP A 377 -13.47 20.98 17.67
CA ASP A 377 -12.72 21.01 18.95
C ASP A 377 -11.30 20.43 18.84
N GLY A 378 -10.92 19.89 17.68
CA GLY A 378 -9.63 19.26 17.41
C GLY A 378 -9.57 17.76 17.73
N THR A 379 -10.64 17.17 18.28
CA THR A 379 -10.77 15.72 18.46
C THR A 379 -11.11 15.02 17.14
N TRP A 380 -10.99 13.69 17.09
CA TRP A 380 -11.27 12.90 15.89
C TRP A 380 -12.51 12.04 16.06
N GLN A 381 -13.28 11.90 14.98
CA GLN A 381 -14.52 11.13 14.98
C GLN A 381 -14.27 9.63 15.13
N GLY A 382 -13.12 9.15 14.68
CA GLY A 382 -12.79 7.72 14.58
C GLY A 382 -12.82 7.25 13.13
N TRP A 383 -12.26 6.06 12.89
CA TRP A 383 -12.13 5.53 11.53
C TRP A 383 -13.46 4.98 11.01
N GLN A 384 -13.83 5.35 9.79
CA GLN A 384 -15.01 4.86 9.10
C GLN A 384 -14.57 4.15 7.82
N ALA A 385 -15.03 2.93 7.61
CA ALA A 385 -14.72 2.19 6.40
C ALA A 385 -15.45 2.82 5.20
N LEU A 386 -14.71 3.12 4.14
CA LEU A 386 -15.27 3.44 2.83
C LEU A 386 -15.48 2.14 2.05
N GLY A 387 -16.42 1.33 2.54
CA GLY A 387 -16.64 -0.04 2.09
C GLY A 387 -17.04 -0.17 0.62
N GLY A 388 -16.94 -1.38 0.08
CA GLY A 388 -17.34 -1.71 -1.30
C GLY A 388 -16.21 -1.69 -2.33
N LEU A 389 -15.01 -1.23 -1.96
CA LEU A 389 -13.84 -1.24 -2.85
C LEU A 389 -12.58 -1.67 -2.09
N ARG A 390 -11.75 -2.47 -2.77
CA ARG A 390 -10.35 -2.71 -2.37
C ARG A 390 -9.42 -2.12 -3.42
N VAL A 391 -8.42 -1.39 -2.97
CA VAL A 391 -7.55 -0.58 -3.84
C VAL A 391 -6.10 -1.06 -3.79
N THR A 392 -5.38 -0.86 -4.89
CA THR A 392 -3.94 -1.19 -4.97
C THR A 392 -3.07 -0.17 -4.24
N GLN A 393 -3.50 1.09 -4.19
CA GLN A 393 -2.80 2.22 -3.58
C GLN A 393 -3.78 3.16 -2.86
N ILE A 394 -3.28 4.02 -1.97
CA ILE A 394 -4.12 5.04 -1.33
C ILE A 394 -4.79 5.95 -2.39
N PRO A 395 -6.07 6.32 -2.24
CA PRO A 395 -6.75 7.21 -3.19
C PRO A 395 -6.01 8.54 -3.38
N ALA A 396 -6.09 9.11 -4.59
CA ALA A 396 -5.70 10.49 -4.86
C ALA A 396 -6.87 11.41 -4.55
N VAL A 397 -6.63 12.51 -3.82
CA VAL A 397 -7.67 13.46 -3.41
C VAL A 397 -7.41 14.83 -4.02
N ALA A 398 -8.48 15.52 -4.44
CA ALA A 398 -8.38 16.85 -5.05
C ALA A 398 -7.80 17.87 -4.05
N PRO A 399 -6.71 18.60 -4.39
CA PRO A 399 -6.01 19.47 -3.45
C PRO A 399 -6.69 20.83 -3.18
N ARG A 400 -7.65 21.24 -4.03
CA ARG A 400 -8.41 22.49 -3.88
C ARG A 400 -9.88 22.29 -4.21
N GLY A 401 -10.76 22.66 -3.28
CA GLY A 401 -12.22 22.54 -3.42
C GLY A 401 -12.81 21.53 -2.44
N GLU A 402 -14.08 21.19 -2.63
CA GLU A 402 -14.69 20.07 -1.91
C GLU A 402 -13.89 18.80 -2.19
N ALA A 403 -13.55 18.07 -1.14
CA ALA A 403 -12.74 16.87 -1.27
C ALA A 403 -13.45 15.89 -2.21
N ALA A 404 -12.66 15.17 -3.01
CA ALA A 404 -13.14 14.01 -3.71
C ALA A 404 -11.95 13.15 -4.11
N ALA A 405 -12.16 11.83 -4.16
CA ALA A 405 -11.09 10.86 -4.24
C ALA A 405 -11.27 9.90 -5.42
N VAL A 406 -10.14 9.52 -6.02
CA VAL A 406 -10.06 8.53 -7.10
C VAL A 406 -9.08 7.44 -6.70
N ALA A 407 -9.41 6.18 -6.96
CA ALA A 407 -8.49 5.06 -6.74
C ALA A 407 -8.59 3.99 -7.82
N LEU A 408 -7.48 3.29 -8.05
CA LEU A 408 -7.44 2.08 -8.88
C LEU A 408 -7.81 0.86 -8.02
N GLY A 409 -8.92 0.21 -8.36
CA GLY A 409 -9.43 -0.97 -7.69
C GLY A 409 -8.67 -2.25 -8.04
N TYR A 410 -8.87 -3.29 -7.24
CA TYR A 410 -8.40 -4.65 -7.54
C TYR A 410 -9.05 -5.26 -8.79
N ASP A 411 -10.20 -4.72 -9.21
CA ASP A 411 -10.87 -5.02 -10.47
C ASP A 411 -10.20 -4.39 -11.71
N GLY A 412 -9.19 -3.55 -11.51
CA GLY A 412 -8.50 -2.84 -12.59
C GLY A 412 -9.23 -1.60 -13.09
N LEU A 413 -10.35 -1.22 -12.48
CA LEU A 413 -11.10 -0.01 -12.83
C LEU A 413 -10.70 1.16 -11.93
N LEU A 414 -10.87 2.38 -12.45
CA LEU A 414 -10.76 3.59 -11.64
C LEU A 414 -12.12 3.90 -11.03
N HIS A 415 -12.12 4.19 -9.74
CA HIS A 415 -13.31 4.45 -8.94
C HIS A 415 -13.26 5.83 -8.34
N TRP A 416 -14.43 6.45 -8.26
CA TRP A 416 -14.67 7.78 -7.73
C TRP A 416 -15.50 7.73 -6.45
N ILE A 417 -15.20 8.63 -5.51
CA ILE A 417 -16.01 8.84 -4.31
C ILE A 417 -15.88 10.30 -3.85
N ALA A 418 -16.96 10.86 -3.27
CA ALA A 418 -16.95 12.21 -2.72
C ALA A 418 -17.71 12.28 -1.39
N PRO A 419 -17.46 13.27 -0.52
CA PRO A 419 -18.27 13.53 0.65
C PRO A 419 -19.74 13.74 0.27
N SER A 420 -20.65 13.12 1.01
CA SER A 420 -22.10 13.31 0.83
C SER A 420 -22.68 14.42 1.72
N GLY A 421 -21.86 14.97 2.63
CA GLY A 421 -22.26 16.00 3.57
C GLY A 421 -21.09 16.51 4.42
N ILE A 422 -21.43 17.27 5.47
CA ILE A 422 -20.47 17.81 6.45
C ILE A 422 -20.35 16.96 7.72
N ASP A 423 -21.07 15.86 7.84
CA ASP A 423 -20.98 14.96 9.00
C ASP A 423 -19.79 13.98 8.92
N GLY A 424 -19.07 13.98 7.80
CA GLY A 424 -17.99 13.03 7.52
C GLY A 424 -18.43 11.85 6.65
N SER A 425 -19.72 11.80 6.27
CA SER A 425 -20.23 10.79 5.35
C SER A 425 -19.66 10.92 3.94
N TRP A 426 -19.51 9.79 3.27
CA TRP A 426 -19.10 9.67 1.87
C TRP A 426 -20.19 8.99 1.06
N SER A 427 -20.25 9.33 -0.23
CA SER A 427 -21.03 8.58 -1.21
C SER A 427 -20.55 7.13 -1.29
N THR A 428 -21.32 6.26 -1.95
CA THR A 428 -20.76 4.97 -2.39
C THR A 428 -19.73 5.20 -3.49
N TRP A 429 -18.79 4.26 -3.64
CA TRP A 429 -17.93 4.22 -4.82
C TRP A 429 -18.74 4.18 -6.11
N GLN A 430 -18.21 4.84 -7.12
CA GLN A 430 -18.74 4.90 -8.47
C GLN A 430 -17.63 4.59 -9.47
N ASP A 431 -17.86 3.60 -10.32
CA ASP A 431 -16.97 3.28 -11.42
C ASP A 431 -16.87 4.47 -12.39
N LEU A 432 -15.64 4.84 -12.75
CA LEU A 432 -15.38 5.68 -13.91
C LEU A 432 -15.48 4.81 -15.18
N PRO A 433 -15.63 5.41 -16.38
CA PRO A 433 -15.53 4.67 -17.62
C PRO A 433 -14.26 3.79 -17.64
N PRO A 434 -14.28 2.60 -18.26
CA PRO A 434 -13.10 1.75 -18.29
C PRO A 434 -11.96 2.41 -19.08
N LEU A 435 -10.74 2.31 -18.56
CA LEU A 435 -9.51 2.69 -19.24
C LEU A 435 -8.60 1.47 -19.31
N ASP A 436 -8.44 0.92 -20.51
CA ASP A 436 -7.61 -0.27 -20.72
C ASP A 436 -6.15 0.01 -20.34
N GLY A 437 -5.59 -0.87 -19.52
CA GLY A 437 -4.20 -0.78 -19.08
C GLY A 437 -3.90 0.37 -18.11
N ALA A 438 -4.93 0.98 -17.50
CA ALA A 438 -4.76 1.96 -16.43
C ALA A 438 -3.83 1.43 -15.34
N THR A 439 -2.88 2.24 -14.87
CA THR A 439 -1.91 1.81 -13.86
C THR A 439 -1.47 2.97 -12.97
N GLY A 440 -0.95 2.62 -11.81
CA GLY A 440 -0.41 3.56 -10.85
C GLY A 440 -1.44 4.52 -10.28
N ALA A 441 -0.94 5.65 -9.82
CA ALA A 441 -1.69 6.67 -9.13
C ALA A 441 -2.43 7.61 -10.11
N PRO A 442 -3.77 7.76 -10.01
CA PRO A 442 -4.47 8.82 -10.72
C PRO A 442 -4.20 10.20 -10.07
N ALA A 443 -4.62 11.26 -10.75
CA ALA A 443 -4.75 12.59 -10.16
C ALA A 443 -6.15 13.15 -10.40
N VAL A 444 -6.59 14.07 -9.55
CA VAL A 444 -7.90 14.72 -9.66
C VAL A 444 -7.77 16.20 -9.34
N ALA A 445 -8.48 17.03 -10.11
CA ALA A 445 -8.66 18.45 -9.84
C ALA A 445 -10.13 18.86 -10.01
N ARG A 446 -10.51 19.96 -9.38
CA ARG A 446 -11.82 20.60 -9.61
C ARG A 446 -11.65 21.81 -10.53
N GLY A 447 -12.28 21.77 -11.70
CA GLY A 447 -12.29 22.85 -12.69
C GLY A 447 -12.98 24.12 -12.18
N ALA A 448 -12.87 25.20 -12.95
CA ALA A 448 -13.47 26.51 -12.63
C ALA A 448 -15.00 26.45 -12.51
N ASP A 449 -15.60 25.62 -13.34
CA ASP A 449 -17.04 25.37 -13.42
C ASP A 449 -17.57 24.40 -12.35
N GLY A 450 -16.72 24.02 -11.39
CA GLY A 450 -17.08 23.16 -10.27
C GLY A 450 -17.10 21.67 -10.60
N ARG A 451 -16.83 21.26 -11.84
CA ARG A 451 -16.78 19.85 -12.27
C ARG A 451 -15.40 19.26 -11.99
N TYR A 452 -15.34 17.97 -11.68
CA TYR A 452 -14.07 17.28 -11.48
C TYR A 452 -13.48 16.76 -12.79
N VAL A 453 -12.15 16.80 -12.88
CA VAL A 453 -11.35 16.20 -13.95
C VAL A 453 -10.42 15.19 -13.31
N VAL A 454 -10.43 13.96 -13.83
CA VAL A 454 -9.58 12.86 -13.38
C VAL A 454 -8.56 12.56 -14.47
N PHE A 455 -7.31 12.39 -14.07
CA PHE A 455 -6.19 12.04 -14.92
C PHE A 455 -5.64 10.66 -14.55
N ALA A 456 -5.32 9.86 -15.55
CA ALA A 456 -4.75 8.54 -15.38
C ALA A 456 -3.70 8.25 -16.46
N ALA A 457 -2.82 7.29 -16.17
CA ALA A 457 -1.79 6.81 -17.10
C ALA A 457 -2.00 5.32 -17.40
N THR A 458 -1.58 4.89 -18.59
CA THR A 458 -1.49 3.46 -18.94
C THR A 458 -0.10 2.90 -18.66
N GLY A 459 0.06 1.57 -18.69
CA GLY A 459 1.38 0.91 -18.62
C GLY A 459 2.39 1.39 -19.68
N ALA A 460 1.90 1.80 -20.85
CA ALA A 460 2.72 2.40 -21.91
C ALA A 460 3.16 3.84 -21.59
N GLY A 461 2.60 4.47 -20.56
CA GLY A 461 2.90 5.85 -20.18
C GLY A 461 2.01 6.88 -20.87
N GLU A 462 0.98 6.45 -21.61
CA GLU A 462 0.04 7.37 -22.24
C GLU A 462 -0.88 8.00 -21.18
N LEU A 463 -1.10 9.31 -21.29
CA LEU A 463 -1.95 10.06 -20.36
C LEU A 463 -3.35 10.29 -20.91
N PHE A 464 -4.33 10.11 -20.05
CA PHE A 464 -5.75 10.31 -20.35
C PHE A 464 -6.43 11.17 -19.30
N TYR A 465 -7.51 11.84 -19.68
CA TYR A 465 -8.42 12.52 -18.77
C TYR A 465 -9.88 12.10 -19.01
N THR A 466 -10.68 12.16 -17.95
CA THR A 466 -12.15 12.14 -18.01
C THR A 466 -12.69 13.30 -17.19
N ARG A 467 -13.76 13.93 -17.67
CA ARG A 467 -14.42 15.06 -17.01
C ARG A 467 -15.83 14.66 -16.58
N GLN A 468 -16.19 15.10 -15.39
CA GLN A 468 -17.54 14.94 -14.86
C GLN A 468 -18.53 15.70 -15.73
N LEU A 469 -19.66 15.08 -16.05
CA LEU A 469 -20.76 15.68 -16.79
C LEU A 469 -21.72 16.42 -15.84
N PRO A 470 -22.49 17.41 -16.32
CA PRO A 470 -23.51 18.07 -15.51
C PRO A 470 -24.49 17.06 -14.90
N ALA A 471 -24.59 17.01 -13.58
CA ALA A 471 -25.52 16.13 -12.90
C ALA A 471 -26.94 16.75 -12.85
N HIS A 472 -27.96 15.99 -13.22
CA HIS A 472 -29.33 16.36 -12.90
C HIS A 472 -29.58 16.27 -11.40
N LYS A 473 -30.43 17.15 -10.86
CA LYS A 473 -30.71 17.20 -9.41
C LYS A 473 -31.21 15.84 -8.92
N GLY A 474 -30.50 15.26 -7.95
CA GLY A 474 -30.84 13.94 -7.37
C GLY A 474 -30.32 12.72 -8.14
N GLN A 475 -29.55 12.92 -9.22
CA GLN A 475 -28.88 11.84 -9.95
C GLN A 475 -27.39 11.80 -9.64
N ARG A 476 -26.77 10.63 -9.80
CA ARG A 476 -25.31 10.49 -9.72
C ARG A 476 -24.67 11.22 -10.90
N PRO A 477 -23.48 11.82 -10.72
CA PRO A 477 -22.80 12.47 -11.82
C PRO A 477 -22.36 11.44 -12.86
N GLU A 478 -22.60 11.72 -14.14
CA GLU A 478 -22.03 10.92 -15.23
C GLU A 478 -20.63 11.42 -15.58
N TRP A 479 -19.90 10.63 -16.37
CA TRP A 479 -18.52 10.93 -16.77
C TRP A 479 -18.35 10.78 -18.27
N GLN A 480 -17.57 11.68 -18.85
CA GLN A 480 -17.15 11.60 -20.23
C GLN A 480 -16.27 10.35 -20.46
N HIS A 481 -16.32 9.77 -21.66
CA HIS A 481 -15.29 8.78 -22.06
C HIS A 481 -13.87 9.35 -21.96
N TRP A 482 -12.90 8.48 -21.71
CA TRP A 482 -11.49 8.87 -21.62
C TRP A 482 -11.00 9.50 -22.92
N ARG A 483 -10.26 10.60 -22.78
CA ARG A 483 -9.61 11.31 -23.87
C ARG A 483 -8.12 11.41 -23.62
N ARG A 484 -7.34 11.30 -24.71
CA ARG A 484 -5.89 11.39 -24.65
C ARG A 484 -5.46 12.82 -24.34
N VAL A 485 -4.50 12.97 -23.42
CA VAL A 485 -3.75 14.21 -23.22
C VAL A 485 -2.57 14.21 -24.21
N PRO A 486 -2.37 15.26 -25.01
CA PRO A 486 -1.26 15.34 -25.97
C PRO A 486 0.08 15.63 -25.26
N ALA A 487 0.59 14.63 -24.54
CA ALA A 487 1.78 14.74 -23.71
C ALA A 487 2.79 13.61 -24.01
N PRO A 488 4.10 13.81 -23.70
CA PRO A 488 5.08 12.72 -23.74
C PRO A 488 4.75 11.61 -22.74
N GLU A 489 5.34 10.43 -22.94
CA GLU A 489 5.11 9.27 -22.08
C GLU A 489 5.47 9.55 -20.62
N ALA A 490 4.58 9.18 -19.71
CA ALA A 490 4.72 9.33 -18.28
C ALA A 490 5.31 8.08 -17.60
N ALA A 491 6.01 8.32 -16.50
CA ALA A 491 6.52 7.34 -15.54
C ALA A 491 5.82 7.47 -14.17
N GLY A 492 4.62 8.07 -14.14
CA GLY A 492 3.84 8.31 -12.93
C GLY A 492 4.04 9.71 -12.33
N GLY A 493 3.82 9.84 -11.02
CA GLY A 493 3.96 11.12 -10.30
C GLY A 493 2.88 12.16 -10.65
N LEU A 494 1.71 11.71 -11.13
CA LEU A 494 0.64 12.62 -11.55
C LEU A 494 0.18 13.50 -10.39
N ALA A 495 0.02 14.80 -10.65
CA ALA A 495 -0.62 15.76 -9.76
C ALA A 495 -1.38 16.79 -10.60
N ALA A 496 -2.55 17.21 -10.12
CA ALA A 496 -3.37 18.19 -10.82
C ALA A 496 -3.96 19.20 -9.84
N ILE A 497 -4.06 20.47 -10.24
CA ILE A 497 -4.59 21.55 -9.41
C ILE A 497 -5.14 22.68 -10.28
N ARG A 498 -6.11 23.44 -9.78
CA ARG A 498 -6.57 24.67 -10.44
C ARG A 498 -5.71 25.86 -10.00
N ASN A 499 -5.22 26.64 -10.96
CA ASN A 499 -4.38 27.82 -10.75
C ASN A 499 -5.20 29.11 -10.55
N HIS A 500 -4.50 30.26 -10.46
CA HIS A 500 -5.08 31.59 -10.27
C HIS A 500 -5.87 32.11 -11.48
N GLU A 501 -5.59 31.61 -12.67
CA GLU A 501 -6.32 31.92 -13.91
C GLU A 501 -7.53 31.01 -14.12
N ASN A 502 -7.90 30.24 -13.10
CA ASN A 502 -8.97 29.24 -13.12
C ASN A 502 -8.73 28.07 -14.10
N ARG A 503 -7.49 27.85 -14.53
CA ARG A 503 -7.11 26.75 -15.43
C ARG A 503 -6.56 25.57 -14.64
N VAL A 504 -6.85 24.35 -15.10
CA VAL A 504 -6.24 23.14 -14.54
C VAL A 504 -4.79 23.02 -15.02
N GLU A 505 -3.86 22.84 -14.08
CA GLU A 505 -2.47 22.48 -14.36
C GLU A 505 -2.26 20.99 -14.06
N LEU A 506 -1.64 20.28 -14.98
CA LEU A 506 -1.28 18.87 -14.87
C LEU A 506 0.25 18.74 -14.83
N TYR A 507 0.72 17.97 -13.84
CA TYR A 507 2.12 17.64 -13.64
C TYR A 507 2.33 16.14 -13.66
N PHE A 508 3.45 15.70 -14.23
CA PHE A 508 3.86 14.29 -14.20
C PHE A 508 5.36 14.12 -14.40
N ARG A 509 5.85 12.91 -14.18
CA ARG A 509 7.24 12.54 -14.41
C ARG A 509 7.39 11.97 -15.81
N GLN A 510 8.23 12.55 -16.65
CA GLN A 510 8.49 12.01 -17.98
C GLN A 510 9.27 10.69 -17.91
N ARG A 511 8.87 9.73 -18.73
CA ARG A 511 9.59 8.47 -18.93
C ARG A 511 10.92 8.73 -19.65
N GLY A 512 11.98 8.06 -19.18
CA GLY A 512 13.33 8.20 -19.73
C GLY A 512 14.18 9.29 -19.06
N THR A 513 13.65 10.51 -18.89
CA THR A 513 14.39 11.63 -18.26
C THR A 513 14.12 11.76 -16.75
N ASN A 514 12.97 11.26 -16.27
CA ASN A 514 12.44 11.49 -14.93
C ASN A 514 12.17 12.96 -14.57
N HIS A 515 12.18 13.86 -15.55
CA HIS A 515 11.93 15.28 -15.32
C HIS A 515 10.44 15.57 -15.06
N LEU A 516 10.19 16.63 -14.29
CA LEU A 516 8.87 17.21 -14.10
C LEU A 516 8.39 17.91 -15.37
N ILE A 517 7.27 17.45 -15.92
CA ILE A 517 6.58 18.07 -17.04
C ILE A 517 5.32 18.77 -16.53
N LYS A 518 5.03 19.95 -17.09
CA LYS A 518 3.82 20.75 -16.86
C LYS A 518 3.00 20.90 -18.14
N LEU A 519 1.69 20.74 -18.05
CA LEU A 519 0.71 21.22 -19.04
C LEU A 519 -0.34 22.08 -18.34
N VAL A 520 -0.90 23.03 -19.09
CA VAL A 520 -1.98 23.91 -18.60
C VAL A 520 -3.17 23.79 -19.54
N GLU A 521 -4.37 23.70 -18.98
CA GLU A 521 -5.63 23.78 -19.72
C GLU A 521 -5.69 25.08 -20.54
N ALA A 522 -5.84 24.94 -21.85
CA ALA A 522 -5.96 26.03 -22.80
C ALA A 522 -7.43 26.23 -23.23
N GLY A 523 -7.69 27.24 -24.06
CA GLY A 523 -9.03 27.47 -24.61
C GLY A 523 -10.10 27.85 -23.58
N ASP A 524 -11.34 27.46 -23.85
CA ASP A 524 -12.50 27.66 -22.97
C ASP A 524 -12.54 26.59 -21.86
N THR A 525 -12.38 27.03 -20.61
CA THR A 525 -12.36 26.14 -19.43
C THR A 525 -13.70 25.45 -19.14
N THR A 526 -14.78 25.85 -19.82
CA THR A 526 -16.12 25.24 -19.69
C THR A 526 -16.36 24.12 -20.71
N ASP A 527 -15.50 23.99 -21.72
CA ASP A 527 -15.63 22.95 -22.74
C ASP A 527 -15.37 21.56 -22.14
N LEU A 528 -16.20 20.59 -22.52
CA LEU A 528 -15.98 19.20 -22.11
C LEU A 528 -14.67 18.63 -22.70
N ASP A 529 -14.29 19.13 -23.86
CA ASP A 529 -13.07 18.74 -24.55
C ASP A 529 -11.98 19.74 -24.17
N MET A 530 -11.12 19.35 -23.24
CA MET A 530 -10.04 20.20 -22.75
C MET A 530 -8.92 20.29 -23.78
N ASP A 531 -8.60 21.51 -24.18
CA ASP A 531 -7.37 21.85 -24.88
C ASP A 531 -6.20 21.99 -23.91
N TRP A 532 -4.98 21.77 -24.41
CA TRP A 532 -3.78 21.80 -23.59
C TRP A 532 -2.69 22.66 -24.22
N SER A 533 -1.91 23.33 -23.37
CA SER A 533 -0.66 23.94 -23.77
C SER A 533 0.33 22.90 -24.30
N ALA A 534 1.39 23.38 -24.97
CA ALA A 534 2.57 22.54 -25.18
C ALA A 534 3.14 22.08 -23.82
N ALA A 535 3.66 20.85 -23.80
CA ALA A 535 4.33 20.30 -22.62
C ALA A 535 5.61 21.08 -22.32
N ALA A 536 5.74 21.59 -21.10
CA ALA A 536 6.92 22.29 -20.63
C ALA A 536 7.76 21.38 -19.72
N ASP A 537 9.02 21.15 -20.09
CA ASP A 537 10.00 20.48 -19.22
C ASP A 537 10.58 21.48 -18.22
N MET A 538 10.39 21.19 -16.94
CA MET A 538 10.87 22.02 -15.83
C MET A 538 12.31 21.69 -15.41
N GLY A 539 12.93 20.66 -16.01
CA GLY A 539 14.32 20.27 -15.76
C GLY A 539 14.60 19.67 -14.38
N VAL A 540 13.55 19.34 -13.61
CA VAL A 540 13.69 18.80 -12.25
C VAL A 540 13.43 17.29 -12.26
N PRO A 541 14.44 16.43 -12.06
CA PRO A 541 14.21 15.00 -11.84
C PRO A 541 13.59 14.77 -10.47
N TYR A 542 12.66 13.82 -10.33
CA TYR A 542 12.05 13.50 -9.04
C TYR A 542 11.53 12.07 -8.90
N ILE A 543 11.27 11.64 -7.67
CA ILE A 543 10.62 10.37 -7.32
C ILE A 543 9.30 10.57 -6.56
N GLY A 544 8.46 9.52 -6.52
CA GLY A 544 7.18 9.58 -5.82
C GLY A 544 6.16 10.50 -6.49
N ARG A 545 5.24 11.05 -5.69
CA ARG A 545 4.27 12.09 -6.09
C ARG A 545 4.78 13.46 -5.60
N PRO A 546 4.67 14.53 -6.40
CA PRO A 546 5.00 15.87 -5.93
C PRO A 546 3.95 16.34 -4.92
N ALA A 547 4.36 17.08 -3.90
CA ALA A 547 3.42 17.82 -3.06
C ALA A 547 3.03 19.10 -3.78
N ILE A 548 1.73 19.36 -3.85
CA ILE A 548 1.17 20.48 -4.61
C ILE A 548 0.20 21.27 -3.76
N SER A 549 0.30 22.60 -3.82
CA SER A 549 -0.60 23.52 -3.14
C SER A 549 -0.70 24.81 -3.95
N ALA A 550 -1.59 25.71 -3.55
CA ALA A 550 -1.66 27.05 -4.11
C ALA A 550 -1.85 28.10 -3.01
N ASN A 551 -1.23 29.26 -3.18
CA ASN A 551 -1.39 30.36 -2.25
C ASN A 551 -2.80 30.99 -2.31
N ALA A 552 -3.06 31.99 -1.48
CA ALA A 552 -4.35 32.70 -1.44
C ALA A 552 -4.73 33.34 -2.79
N GLN A 553 -3.74 33.72 -3.60
CA GLN A 553 -3.93 34.26 -4.94
C GLN A 553 -4.15 33.16 -5.99
N GLY A 554 -3.91 31.89 -5.65
CA GLY A 554 -4.05 30.74 -6.54
C GLY A 554 -2.79 30.39 -7.32
N ASN A 555 -1.64 31.00 -7.02
CA ASN A 555 -0.36 30.63 -7.63
C ASN A 555 0.06 29.25 -7.11
N VAL A 556 0.36 28.35 -8.03
CA VAL A 556 0.72 26.95 -7.73
C VAL A 556 2.15 26.89 -7.21
N ILE A 557 2.36 26.07 -6.19
CA ILE A 557 3.66 25.74 -5.60
C ILE A 557 3.79 24.21 -5.57
N LEU A 558 4.95 23.70 -5.99
CA LEU A 558 5.29 22.29 -5.85
C LEU A 558 6.52 22.10 -4.98
N ALA A 559 6.52 21.02 -4.20
CA ALA A 559 7.71 20.50 -3.54
C ALA A 559 7.97 19.06 -4.00
N LEU A 560 9.21 18.76 -4.38
CA LEU A 560 9.61 17.48 -4.96
C LEU A 560 10.85 16.92 -4.28
N LEU A 561 10.99 15.59 -4.26
CA LEU A 561 12.22 14.90 -3.86
C LEU A 561 12.95 14.38 -5.10
N GLU A 562 14.22 14.77 -5.28
CA GLU A 562 15.02 14.40 -6.45
C GLU A 562 15.25 12.88 -6.55
N ARG A 563 15.64 12.26 -5.42
CA ARG A 563 15.90 10.83 -5.23
C ARG A 563 15.88 10.53 -3.73
N ALA A 564 15.77 9.26 -3.33
CA ALA A 564 15.82 8.87 -1.92
C ALA A 564 17.12 9.37 -1.26
N GLY A 565 17.00 10.11 -0.15
CA GLY A 565 18.11 10.76 0.54
C GLY A 565 18.73 11.96 -0.21
N GLY A 566 18.12 12.38 -1.31
CA GLY A 566 18.56 13.50 -2.14
C GLY A 566 17.95 14.84 -1.73
N PRO A 567 18.25 15.92 -2.48
CA PRO A 567 17.76 17.24 -2.18
C PRO A 567 16.26 17.40 -2.46
N LEU A 568 15.62 18.29 -1.71
CA LEU A 568 14.30 18.80 -2.00
C LEU A 568 14.36 19.94 -3.03
N TRP A 569 13.34 20.01 -3.88
CA TRP A 569 13.13 21.09 -4.83
C TRP A 569 11.82 21.79 -4.55
N LEU A 570 11.80 23.11 -4.74
CA LEU A 570 10.60 23.94 -4.72
C LEU A 570 10.41 24.56 -6.11
N VAL A 571 9.20 24.49 -6.66
CA VAL A 571 8.87 25.13 -7.95
C VAL A 571 7.80 26.17 -7.70
N GLU A 572 8.12 27.42 -8.01
CA GLU A 572 7.22 28.58 -7.86
C GLU A 572 7.33 29.47 -9.08
N HIS A 573 6.19 29.91 -9.62
CA HIS A 573 6.15 30.75 -10.83
C HIS A 573 7.02 30.15 -11.96
N ASP A 574 6.93 28.83 -12.13
CA ASP A 574 7.68 28.04 -13.11
C ASP A 574 9.21 28.12 -12.95
N LYS A 575 9.70 28.50 -11.76
CA LYS A 575 11.13 28.54 -11.43
C LYS A 575 11.47 27.47 -10.41
N PRO A 576 12.23 26.41 -10.80
CA PRO A 576 12.71 25.42 -9.86
C PRO A 576 13.89 25.97 -9.05
N VAL A 577 13.82 25.79 -7.73
CA VAL A 577 14.87 26.15 -6.77
C VAL A 577 15.18 24.93 -5.92
N LYS A 578 16.46 24.55 -5.91
CA LYS A 578 16.95 23.50 -5.01
C LYS A 578 17.02 24.05 -3.60
N LEU A 579 16.40 23.36 -2.66
CA LEU A 579 16.48 23.71 -1.24
C LEU A 579 17.78 23.14 -0.68
N ASP A 580 18.41 23.86 0.24
CA ASP A 580 19.42 23.28 1.12
C ASP A 580 18.69 22.41 2.16
N ALA A 581 18.22 21.24 1.74
CA ALA A 581 17.58 20.24 2.59
C ALA A 581 17.57 18.90 1.85
N GLN A 582 17.80 17.82 2.58
CA GLN A 582 17.71 16.45 2.07
C GLN A 582 16.61 15.70 2.80
N ALA A 583 15.98 14.75 2.11
CA ALA A 583 14.90 13.96 2.69
C ALA A 583 14.93 12.51 2.20
N ALA A 584 14.42 11.60 3.02
CA ALA A 584 14.21 10.21 2.65
C ALA A 584 12.88 10.00 1.90
N SER A 585 11.86 10.82 2.18
CA SER A 585 10.54 10.74 1.56
C SER A 585 10.25 11.91 0.62
N PRO A 586 9.33 11.75 -0.35
CA PRO A 586 8.66 12.91 -0.94
C PRO A 586 8.11 13.84 0.16
N PRO A 587 8.14 15.17 -0.06
CA PRO A 587 7.70 16.12 0.94
C PRO A 587 6.16 16.18 1.00
N ALA A 588 5.66 16.85 2.03
CA ALA A 588 4.33 17.43 2.09
C ALA A 588 4.45 18.96 2.11
N LEU A 589 3.43 19.64 1.61
CA LEU A 589 3.43 21.08 1.38
C LEU A 589 2.11 21.69 1.84
N ASN A 590 2.17 22.79 2.57
CA ASN A 590 0.99 23.61 2.83
C ASN A 590 1.37 25.08 3.06
N ILE A 591 0.40 25.99 2.90
CA ILE A 591 0.58 27.41 3.18
C ILE A 591 -0.44 27.76 4.27
N ILE A 592 0.06 28.14 5.44
CA ILE A 592 -0.77 28.39 6.62
C ILE A 592 -0.45 29.79 7.10
N ASP A 593 -1.46 30.66 7.15
CA ASP A 593 -1.34 32.06 7.57
C ASP A 593 -0.19 32.83 6.87
N GLY A 594 0.01 32.58 5.57
CA GLY A 594 1.06 33.24 4.77
C GLY A 594 2.45 32.58 4.86
N THR A 595 2.64 31.61 5.74
CA THR A 595 3.88 30.83 5.84
C THR A 595 3.81 29.58 4.97
N LEU A 596 4.80 29.38 4.11
CA LEU A 596 5.00 28.14 3.37
C LEU A 596 5.67 27.10 4.27
N TYR A 597 5.08 25.92 4.38
CA TYR A 597 5.62 24.76 5.10
C TYR A 597 5.97 23.63 4.15
N VAL A 598 7.20 23.14 4.24
CA VAL A 598 7.65 21.91 3.58
C VAL A 598 8.08 20.94 4.66
N VAL A 599 7.48 19.75 4.69
CA VAL A 599 7.79 18.72 5.69
C VAL A 599 8.14 17.42 5.02
N ALA A 600 9.24 16.80 5.41
CA ALA A 600 9.65 15.52 4.85
C ALA A 600 10.34 14.65 5.91
N ARG A 601 10.32 13.33 5.70
CA ARG A 601 11.03 12.38 6.54
C ARG A 601 12.54 12.57 6.40
N THR A 602 13.28 12.63 7.49
CA THR A 602 14.74 12.71 7.48
C THR A 602 15.38 11.40 6.99
N THR A 603 16.66 11.45 6.61
CA THR A 603 17.43 10.25 6.25
C THR A 603 17.86 9.45 7.48
N GLY A 604 17.98 8.13 7.31
CA GLY A 604 18.33 7.22 8.40
C GLY A 604 17.17 6.93 9.37
N GLY A 605 17.53 6.40 10.54
CA GLY A 605 16.64 6.20 11.68
C GLY A 605 17.16 6.95 12.91
N PRO A 606 16.31 7.22 13.92
CA PRO A 606 14.89 6.83 14.03
C PRO A 606 13.97 7.66 13.10
N GLN A 607 12.69 7.26 12.98
CA GLN A 607 11.70 8.00 12.19
C GLN A 607 11.53 9.42 12.74
N GLN A 608 11.95 10.41 11.93
CA GLN A 608 11.86 11.83 12.25
C GLN A 608 11.44 12.62 11.02
N TYR A 609 10.86 13.79 11.25
CA TYR A 609 10.41 14.69 10.21
C TYR A 609 11.05 16.07 10.36
N GLN A 610 11.56 16.62 9.27
CA GLN A 610 12.08 17.98 9.23
C GLN A 610 11.00 18.91 8.69
N VAL A 611 10.78 20.02 9.38
CA VAL A 611 9.89 21.11 8.99
C VAL A 611 10.74 22.31 8.56
N LEU A 612 10.60 22.68 7.29
CA LEU A 612 11.10 23.92 6.73
C LEU A 612 9.95 24.90 6.65
N SER A 613 10.16 26.14 7.10
CA SER A 613 9.15 27.19 6.97
C SER A 613 9.72 28.44 6.32
N ARG A 614 8.94 29.08 5.46
CA ARG A 614 9.31 30.34 4.81
C ARG A 614 8.20 31.36 4.96
N HIS A 615 8.52 32.49 5.59
CA HIS A 615 7.62 33.63 5.79
C HIS A 615 8.30 34.90 5.28
N ASP A 616 7.57 35.73 4.53
CA ASP A 616 8.11 36.96 3.89
C ASP A 616 9.41 36.74 3.10
N GLY A 617 9.51 35.60 2.41
CA GLY A 617 10.70 35.22 1.63
C GLY A 617 11.88 34.70 2.44
N ASN A 618 11.83 34.77 3.77
CA ASN A 618 12.91 34.31 4.65
C ASN A 618 12.63 32.89 5.15
N TRP A 619 13.60 32.00 5.00
CA TRP A 619 13.55 30.66 5.57
C TRP A 619 13.91 30.70 7.06
N SER A 620 13.10 30.03 7.88
CA SER A 620 13.39 29.81 9.30
C SER A 620 14.40 28.69 9.51
N GLY A 621 14.90 28.56 10.74
CA GLY A 621 15.63 27.38 11.20
C GLY A 621 14.79 26.11 11.06
N ARG A 622 15.47 24.98 10.89
CA ARG A 622 14.87 23.65 10.74
C ARG A 622 14.30 23.18 12.07
N LEU A 623 13.01 22.83 12.11
CA LEU A 623 12.40 22.15 13.27
C LEU A 623 12.36 20.65 12.98
N THR A 624 12.78 19.84 13.95
CA THR A 624 12.68 18.37 13.88
C THR A 624 11.49 17.91 14.73
N LEU A 625 10.63 17.07 14.15
CA LEU A 625 9.58 16.35 14.85
C LEU A 625 10.04 14.91 15.03
N ASP A 626 10.22 14.50 16.27
CA ASP A 626 10.66 13.17 16.66
C ASP A 626 9.69 12.54 17.67
N GLY A 627 9.97 11.33 18.12
CA GLY A 627 9.15 10.68 19.14
C GLY A 627 7.80 10.15 18.64
N VAL A 628 7.74 9.63 17.41
CA VAL A 628 6.58 8.85 16.93
C VAL A 628 6.34 7.69 17.92
N PRO A 629 5.10 7.41 18.37
CA PRO A 629 4.85 6.45 19.44
C PRO A 629 5.25 5.03 19.02
N ALA A 630 5.73 4.23 19.96
CA ALA A 630 6.09 2.83 19.72
C ALA A 630 4.88 1.88 19.64
N SER A 631 3.70 2.33 20.09
CA SER A 631 2.45 1.56 20.11
C SER A 631 1.29 2.34 19.47
N GLY A 632 0.15 1.66 19.27
CA GLY A 632 -1.09 2.26 18.77
C GLY A 632 -1.64 1.66 17.47
N GLY A 633 -0.87 0.87 16.72
CA GLY A 633 -1.29 0.29 15.43
C GLY A 633 -2.13 -0.98 15.54
N GLY A 634 -3.23 -0.90 16.30
CA GLY A 634 -4.29 -1.91 16.30
C GLY A 634 -5.13 -1.89 15.02
N PRO A 635 -6.05 -2.85 14.82
CA PRO A 635 -6.93 -2.85 13.66
C PRO A 635 -7.74 -1.55 13.59
N PHE A 636 -8.19 -1.19 12.38
CA PHE A 636 -9.10 -0.06 12.24
C PHE A 636 -10.40 -0.35 13.01
N ALA A 637 -10.78 0.57 13.89
CA ALA A 637 -11.98 0.45 14.70
C ALA A 637 -12.90 1.65 14.43
N ALA A 638 -14.16 1.34 14.11
CA ALA A 638 -15.22 2.33 14.08
C ALA A 638 -15.49 2.82 15.51
N VAL A 639 -15.37 4.12 15.72
CA VAL A 639 -15.83 4.74 16.96
C VAL A 639 -17.28 5.16 16.72
N ALA A 640 -18.18 4.80 17.64
CA ALA A 640 -19.57 5.23 17.57
C ALA A 640 -19.66 6.77 17.52
N ALA A 641 -20.53 7.30 16.66
CA ALA A 641 -20.82 8.73 16.59
C ALA A 641 -21.21 9.24 18.00
N ARG A 642 -20.69 10.41 18.40
CA ARG A 642 -21.09 11.01 19.68
C ARG A 642 -22.44 11.70 19.46
N PRO A 643 -23.38 11.67 20.43
CA PRO A 643 -24.69 12.34 20.30
C PRO A 643 -24.68 13.88 20.12
N ALA A 644 -23.54 14.51 19.85
CA ALA A 644 -23.37 15.95 19.71
C ALA A 644 -22.80 16.38 18.34
N ASP A 645 -22.79 15.51 17.33
CA ASP A 645 -22.25 15.80 16.00
C ASP A 645 -23.16 16.75 15.14
N LEU A 646 -23.96 17.62 15.79
CA LEU A 646 -24.65 18.76 15.15
C LEU A 646 -23.87 20.05 15.42
N PRO A 647 -23.71 20.96 14.43
CA PRO A 647 -22.96 22.19 14.62
C PRO A 647 -23.65 23.09 15.65
N ASN A 648 -23.02 23.28 16.81
CA ASN A 648 -23.33 24.41 17.68
C ASN A 648 -22.60 25.64 17.12
N LEU A 649 -23.09 26.15 15.98
CA LEU A 649 -22.71 27.45 15.44
C LEU A 649 -23.26 28.54 16.36
N GLY A 650 -22.67 28.71 17.54
CA GLY A 650 -23.20 29.69 18.50
C GLY A 650 -22.56 29.77 19.88
N ALA A 651 -21.51 29.01 20.21
CA ALA A 651 -20.87 29.14 21.52
C ALA A 651 -19.42 29.61 21.38
N ASN A 652 -19.22 30.93 21.53
CA ASN A 652 -17.94 31.51 21.89
C ASN A 652 -17.51 30.94 23.24
N ASN A 653 -16.72 29.86 23.25
CA ASN A 653 -15.84 29.60 24.39
C ASN A 653 -14.52 30.35 24.17
N THR A 654 -14.65 31.68 24.14
CA THR A 654 -13.52 32.60 24.28
C THR A 654 -13.09 32.56 25.74
N HIS A 655 -11.98 31.89 26.00
CA HIS A 655 -10.86 32.32 26.85
C HIS A 655 -10.04 31.08 27.26
N ASN A 656 -8.75 31.11 26.96
CA ASN A 656 -7.69 30.12 27.24
C ASN A 656 -7.22 29.23 26.07
N ALA A 657 -7.68 29.45 24.84
CA ALA A 657 -7.06 28.80 23.69
C ALA A 657 -5.70 29.44 23.38
N VAL A 658 -4.66 28.62 23.42
CA VAL A 658 -3.29 29.02 23.15
C VAL A 658 -2.83 28.27 21.90
N VAL A 659 -2.35 28.98 20.90
CA VAL A 659 -1.86 28.41 19.64
C VAL A 659 -0.34 28.39 19.68
N VAL A 660 0.25 27.27 19.27
CA VAL A 660 1.71 27.13 19.20
C VAL A 660 2.11 27.18 17.73
N ARG A 661 2.89 28.22 17.36
CA ARG A 661 3.34 28.47 15.99
C ARG A 661 4.86 28.45 15.96
N PRO A 662 5.51 28.12 14.84
CA PRO A 662 6.92 28.44 14.65
C PRO A 662 7.15 29.94 14.85
N SER A 663 8.13 30.29 15.67
CA SER A 663 8.38 31.67 16.04
C SER A 663 8.81 32.49 14.83
N PRO A 664 8.11 33.58 14.50
CA PRO A 664 8.51 34.47 13.41
C PRO A 664 9.78 35.27 13.74
N THR A 665 10.13 35.38 15.03
CA THR A 665 11.27 36.20 15.51
C THR A 665 12.45 35.37 16.03
N GLU A 666 12.25 34.09 16.36
CA GLU A 666 13.27 33.20 16.91
C GLU A 666 13.32 31.88 16.11
N PRO A 667 14.11 31.83 15.03
CA PRO A 667 14.17 30.70 14.11
C PRO A 667 14.46 29.37 14.82
N GLY A 668 13.69 28.31 14.54
CA GLY A 668 13.85 26.98 15.14
C GLY A 668 13.12 26.78 16.47
N THR A 669 12.41 27.79 16.97
CA THR A 669 11.57 27.69 18.16
C THR A 669 10.09 27.73 17.80
N LEU A 670 9.25 27.22 18.70
CA LEU A 670 7.80 27.34 18.63
C LEU A 670 7.38 28.40 19.66
N THR A 671 6.73 29.49 19.23
CA THR A 671 6.08 30.48 20.11
C THR A 671 4.70 30.03 20.52
N GLN A 672 4.35 30.36 21.76
CA GLN A 672 3.04 30.10 22.35
C GLN A 672 2.28 31.43 22.39
N GLU A 673 1.25 31.58 21.56
CA GLU A 673 0.50 32.83 21.40
C GLU A 673 -0.93 32.68 21.93
N ARG A 674 -1.38 33.67 22.70
CA ARG A 674 -2.76 33.74 23.19
C ARG A 674 -3.60 34.39 22.08
N MET A 675 -4.71 33.76 21.70
CA MET A 675 -5.51 34.26 20.57
C MET A 675 -5.95 35.73 20.76
N PRO A 676 -5.79 36.61 19.76
CA PRO A 676 -6.58 37.83 19.70
C PRO A 676 -8.05 37.47 19.56
N THR A 677 -8.93 38.18 20.26
CA THR A 677 -10.38 38.05 20.10
C THR A 677 -10.77 38.21 18.64
N GLN A 678 -11.29 37.15 18.01
CA GLN A 678 -11.87 37.25 16.67
C GLN A 678 -13.04 38.23 16.72
N ILE A 679 -12.92 39.34 15.99
CA ILE A 679 -14.06 40.19 15.67
C ILE A 679 -14.84 39.42 14.61
N SER A 680 -15.98 38.85 14.99
CA SER A 680 -16.97 38.33 14.05
C SER A 680 -17.33 39.43 13.06
N ARG A 681 -16.96 39.31 11.78
CA ARG A 681 -17.60 40.11 10.72
C ARG A 681 -18.97 39.48 10.45
N PRO A 682 -20.08 40.22 10.64
CA PRO A 682 -21.38 39.76 10.19
C PRO A 682 -21.33 39.55 8.69
N ALA A 683 -21.93 38.45 8.21
CA ALA A 683 -22.17 38.26 6.78
C ALA A 683 -23.08 39.38 6.28
N THR A 684 -22.60 40.18 5.32
CA THR A 684 -23.47 41.10 4.58
C THR A 684 -24.33 40.27 3.63
N PRO A 685 -25.67 40.32 3.71
CA PRO A 685 -26.53 39.62 2.77
C PRO A 685 -26.34 40.25 1.38
N THR A 686 -26.02 39.42 0.39
CA THR A 686 -26.10 39.81 -1.03
C THR A 686 -27.58 40.01 -1.37
N SER A 687 -27.98 41.27 -1.59
CA SER A 687 -29.29 41.59 -2.16
C SER A 687 -29.35 41.12 -3.61
N VAL A 688 -30.37 40.35 -3.93
CA VAL A 688 -30.77 40.01 -5.30
C VAL A 688 -31.24 41.29 -6.00
N GLN A 689 -30.61 41.60 -7.15
CA GLN A 689 -31.27 42.19 -8.31
C GLN A 689 -30.74 41.51 -9.57
#